data_AF-A0A8J6HEE3-F1
#
_entry.id   AF-A0A8J6HEE3-F1
#
_cell.length_a   1.000
_cell.length_b   1.000
_cell.length_c   1.000
_cell.angle_alpha   90.00
_cell.angle_beta   90.00
_cell.angle_gamma   90.00
#
_symmetry.space_group_name_H-M   'P 1'
#
loop_
_entity.id
_entity.type
_entity.pdbx_description
1 polymer ?
#
loop_
_entity_poly.entity_id
_entity_poly.type
_entity_poly.pdbx_seq_one_letter_code
_entity_poly.pdbx_strand_id
1 'polypeptide(L)'
;MGCYARDGRDTCIRTPDRQNAYYIYNHVDLIITYHSGEQEEWGMKFKSNGGRIISVKVVPRSIDHKDTLDCSPQNTKTLELKTALKSNEKYEITYTYSVTFIQNNAVKWSSRWDYILESMPHTNIQWFSILNSLVIVLFLSGMVAMIMLRTLHKDIARYNQIDSGEDAQEEFGWKLVHGDVFRPPRKGMVLSVLLGSGIQVFCMTLVTLAFACLGFLSPANRGALMTCAMVLYVLLGSPAGYVSARIYKSFGGEKWKSNVLLTSMLSPGIVFGLFFIMNLVLWTKGSSAAVPFSTLLGLLALWLLVSVPLTFVGAFFGFRKRALEHPVRTNQIPRLIPEQSIYTQPVPGIVMGGVRTVAVYSEADENALHVAQADEAYKIGPPPAIQSYLRGDKLLEIAHKTGCQAIHPGYGFLSENVEFAENCEKNGIIFIGPPASAIRDMGIKSKSKEIMSEAGVPIIEGYHGEDQSKAKLKEEALRIGFPVMIKAVRGGGGKGMRIALSESEFDEALESAKSESQKAFGDSVVLLEKFVAEPRHVEVQVFADTHGNAVHLFERDCSVQRRHQKIIEEAPAPGLSKKLRSELGAAAVRAAKAVGYVGAGTVEFILDRSSHSFHFMEMNTRLQVEHPITEMITGTDLVEWQIKVARGEELPLTQEKITLNGHAFEARIYAEDPSGGFLPGAGVLTYLSAPAFGNDIRIETGVREGDEVSVHYDPMIAKLVVWGQNRSEALLKLQSLLLQYNVAGLETNVNFLLDLARHPEFMSGNVHTNFIEENRDTLFKIKTASETQLVQAALAVVLRDELTDIGKAVDRKDQFNPFVVESGFRLNYHFDRDIKFRFKTEEIVVKVKFLDNNMFHVSVDQGKTWSIIQGELFKQNDKLVLKSTIDGIKNHVNIFCEDDTITIFDNSGKVEFNLEKPSFLAQQEEEISSANLLNKAIAPMPGVLDKVLVNVGDHVKEGDSLFVLIAMKMEYVVKANRDAAIENIFFKAGDNVQKDVTIMQFKEDCQSDV
;
A
#
# COMPACT_ATOMS: atom_id res chain seq x y z
N MET A 1 -19.55 -0.16 -70.33
CA MET A 1 -18.91 0.46 -71.52
C MET A 1 -19.97 1.15 -72.36
N GLY A 2 -20.58 2.21 -71.82
CA GLY A 2 -21.71 2.88 -72.46
C GLY A 2 -22.18 4.02 -71.57
N CYS A 3 -23.11 4.83 -72.07
CA CYS A 3 -23.68 5.94 -71.33
C CYS A 3 -25.20 5.99 -71.52
N TYR A 4 -25.92 6.51 -70.53
CA TYR A 4 -27.35 6.77 -70.62
C TYR A 4 -27.55 8.26 -70.79
N ALA A 5 -28.10 8.66 -71.93
CA ALA A 5 -28.37 10.06 -72.22
C ALA A 5 -29.63 10.50 -71.46
N ARG A 6 -29.51 11.30 -70.40
CA ARG A 6 -30.66 11.82 -69.61
C ARG A 6 -30.81 13.32 -69.80
N ASP A 7 -32.07 13.77 -69.82
CA ASP A 7 -32.44 15.17 -70.05
C ASP A 7 -31.69 16.14 -69.09
N GLY A 8 -31.03 17.15 -69.67
CA GLY A 8 -30.37 18.22 -68.93
C GLY A 8 -29.03 17.92 -68.23
N ARG A 9 -28.38 16.76 -68.43
CA ARG A 9 -26.98 16.52 -67.97
C ARG A 9 -26.16 15.74 -69.00
N ASP A 10 -25.12 16.39 -69.55
CA ASP A 10 -24.12 15.76 -70.43
C ASP A 10 -23.32 14.69 -69.68
N THR A 11 -23.83 13.47 -69.70
CA THR A 11 -23.16 12.28 -69.11
C THR A 11 -22.56 11.37 -70.19
N CYS A 12 -22.71 11.73 -71.46
CA CYS A 12 -22.09 11.10 -72.62
C CYS A 12 -21.02 12.04 -73.21
N ILE A 13 -19.88 11.51 -73.69
CA ILE A 13 -18.73 12.31 -74.17
C ILE A 13 -19.05 13.14 -75.43
N ARG A 14 -20.12 12.79 -76.16
CA ARG A 14 -20.67 13.54 -77.28
C ARG A 14 -22.18 13.71 -77.08
N THR A 15 -22.73 14.81 -77.61
CA THR A 15 -24.17 15.05 -77.65
C THR A 15 -24.87 13.85 -78.31
N PRO A 16 -25.76 13.14 -77.59
CA PRO A 16 -26.42 11.96 -78.11
C PRO A 16 -27.44 12.32 -79.18
N ASP A 17 -27.61 11.46 -80.19
CA ASP A 17 -28.57 11.69 -81.27
C ASP A 17 -30.03 11.72 -80.75
N ARG A 18 -30.30 11.07 -79.60
CA ARG A 18 -31.59 11.04 -78.92
C ARG A 18 -31.43 11.02 -77.40
N GLN A 19 -32.35 11.66 -76.68
CA GLN A 19 -32.36 11.64 -75.21
C GLN A 19 -33.22 10.51 -74.64
N ASN A 20 -32.95 10.13 -73.39
CA ASN A 20 -33.51 8.99 -72.65
C ASN A 20 -33.27 7.62 -73.31
N ALA A 21 -32.05 7.42 -73.82
CA ALA A 21 -31.63 6.18 -74.46
C ALA A 21 -30.25 5.69 -73.96
N TYR A 22 -30.02 4.38 -74.07
CA TYR A 22 -28.75 3.74 -73.70
C TYR A 22 -27.86 3.62 -74.93
N TYR A 23 -26.62 4.09 -74.82
CA TYR A 23 -25.61 3.98 -75.86
C TYR A 23 -24.45 3.11 -75.36
N ILE A 24 -23.90 2.29 -76.24
CA ILE A 24 -22.71 1.50 -75.95
C ILE A 24 -21.48 2.12 -76.61
N TYR A 25 -20.37 2.24 -75.88
CA TYR A 25 -19.10 2.67 -76.45
C TYR A 25 -18.42 1.47 -77.09
N ASN A 26 -18.61 1.30 -78.40
CA ASN A 26 -18.04 0.24 -79.20
C ASN A 26 -16.91 0.71 -80.14
N HIS A 27 -16.51 1.99 -80.07
CA HIS A 27 -15.31 2.50 -80.75
C HIS A 27 -14.40 3.24 -79.77
N VAL A 28 -13.08 3.18 -80.00
CA VAL A 28 -12.10 3.96 -79.22
C VAL A 28 -11.11 4.64 -80.14
N ASP A 29 -10.96 5.96 -80.03
CA ASP A 29 -9.85 6.66 -80.66
C ASP A 29 -8.64 6.70 -79.74
N LEU A 30 -7.50 6.32 -80.30
CA LEU A 30 -6.20 6.40 -79.68
C LEU A 30 -5.40 7.49 -80.38
N ILE A 31 -5.36 8.68 -79.79
CA ILE A 31 -4.54 9.78 -80.29
C ILE A 31 -3.18 9.71 -79.61
N ILE A 32 -2.17 9.26 -80.35
CA ILE A 32 -0.81 9.07 -79.87
C ILE A 32 0.02 10.26 -80.32
N THR A 33 0.33 11.16 -79.40
CA THR A 33 1.26 12.25 -79.67
C THR A 33 2.67 11.78 -79.38
N TYR A 34 3.62 11.95 -80.30
CA TYR A 34 5.00 11.48 -80.15
C TYR A 34 6.03 12.53 -80.56
N HIS A 35 7.20 12.46 -79.93
CA HIS A 35 8.38 13.25 -80.26
C HIS A 35 9.28 12.42 -81.17
N SER A 36 9.58 12.86 -82.39
CA SER A 36 10.44 12.08 -83.30
C SER A 36 11.87 11.94 -82.74
N GLY A 37 12.36 12.97 -82.04
CA GLY A 37 13.69 12.96 -81.42
C GLY A 37 14.81 13.27 -82.41
N GLU A 38 14.48 13.60 -83.66
CA GLU A 38 15.42 13.83 -84.76
C GLU A 38 16.46 14.94 -84.47
N GLN A 39 16.13 15.88 -83.59
CA GLN A 39 17.01 16.98 -83.17
C GLN A 39 17.62 16.80 -81.76
N GLU A 40 17.42 15.64 -81.12
CA GLU A 40 17.84 15.36 -79.75
C GLU A 40 18.83 14.19 -79.70
N GLU A 41 19.85 14.25 -78.82
CA GLU A 41 20.94 13.23 -78.77
C GLU A 41 20.43 11.79 -78.57
N TRP A 42 19.35 11.61 -77.81
CA TRP A 42 18.74 10.30 -77.58
C TRP A 42 17.96 9.76 -78.79
N GLY A 43 17.52 10.64 -79.69
CA GLY A 43 16.71 10.29 -80.86
C GLY A 43 17.53 9.82 -82.05
N MET A 44 18.83 10.14 -82.11
CA MET A 44 19.74 9.71 -83.20
C MET A 44 19.83 8.18 -83.37
N LYS A 45 19.45 7.39 -82.35
CA LYS A 45 19.42 5.91 -82.42
C LYS A 45 18.18 5.36 -83.11
N PHE A 46 17.11 6.14 -83.21
CA PHE A 46 15.88 5.77 -83.88
C PHE A 46 15.93 6.43 -85.28
N LYS A 47 16.11 5.64 -86.35
CA LYS A 47 16.05 6.16 -87.74
C LYS A 47 14.69 6.85 -88.01
N SER A 48 14.47 7.38 -89.22
CA SER A 48 13.28 8.18 -89.64
C SER A 48 11.87 7.65 -89.33
N ASN A 49 11.71 6.44 -88.79
CA ASN A 49 10.41 5.81 -88.50
C ASN A 49 10.19 5.55 -86.99
N GLY A 50 11.00 6.12 -86.11
CA GLY A 50 10.88 5.94 -84.66
C GLY A 50 10.74 7.26 -83.93
N GLY A 51 9.98 7.26 -82.84
CA GLY A 51 9.83 8.40 -81.97
C GLY A 51 9.32 7.97 -80.61
N ARG A 52 9.50 8.82 -79.60
CA ARG A 52 9.07 8.53 -78.24
C ARG A 52 7.68 9.08 -78.01
N ILE A 53 6.76 8.22 -77.60
CA ILE A 53 5.39 8.63 -77.25
C ILE A 53 5.46 9.68 -76.15
N ILE A 54 4.81 10.83 -76.34
CA ILE A 54 4.62 11.91 -75.36
C ILE A 54 3.34 11.63 -74.57
N SER A 55 2.22 11.40 -75.24
CA SER A 55 0.93 11.10 -74.61
C SER A 55 0.09 10.16 -75.48
N VAL A 56 -0.82 9.41 -74.83
CA VAL A 56 -1.84 8.60 -75.49
C VAL A 56 -3.18 9.05 -74.92
N LYS A 57 -3.97 9.76 -75.74
CA LYS A 57 -5.32 10.18 -75.35
C LYS A 57 -6.31 9.17 -75.89
N VAL A 58 -7.09 8.59 -74.99
CA VAL A 58 -8.10 7.57 -75.30
C VAL A 58 -9.47 8.24 -75.24
N VAL A 59 -10.20 8.24 -76.35
CA VAL A 59 -11.55 8.83 -76.43
C VAL A 59 -12.54 7.76 -76.87
N PRO A 60 -13.42 7.27 -75.96
CA PRO A 60 -14.43 6.30 -76.35
C PRO A 60 -15.57 6.98 -77.12
N ARG A 61 -16.08 6.31 -78.15
CA ARG A 61 -17.23 6.70 -78.98
C ARG A 61 -18.22 5.55 -79.15
N SER A 62 -19.46 5.90 -79.46
CA SER A 62 -20.49 4.97 -79.90
C SER A 62 -20.71 5.13 -81.40
N ILE A 63 -20.56 4.06 -82.18
CA ILE A 63 -20.70 4.08 -83.65
C ILE A 63 -21.57 2.90 -84.08
N ASP A 64 -22.61 3.19 -84.86
CA ASP A 64 -23.52 2.20 -85.45
C ASP A 64 -23.02 1.76 -86.83
N HIS A 65 -22.35 0.60 -86.90
CA HIS A 65 -21.68 0.07 -88.10
C HIS A 65 -22.64 -0.75 -89.00
N LYS A 66 -23.76 -0.17 -89.44
CA LYS A 66 -24.85 -0.96 -90.07
C LYS A 66 -24.49 -1.70 -91.37
N ASP A 67 -23.66 -1.13 -92.25
CA ASP A 67 -23.41 -1.75 -93.57
C ASP A 67 -21.95 -1.65 -94.08
N THR A 68 -21.08 -0.80 -93.51
CA THR A 68 -19.64 -0.74 -93.83
C THR A 68 -18.82 -0.29 -92.62
N LEU A 69 -17.60 -0.81 -92.47
CA LEU A 69 -16.67 -0.52 -91.37
C LEU A 69 -15.98 0.84 -91.56
N ASP A 70 -16.74 1.93 -91.63
CA ASP A 70 -16.22 3.30 -91.70
C ASP A 70 -16.14 3.93 -90.30
N CYS A 71 -14.93 4.22 -89.85
CA CYS A 71 -14.64 4.83 -88.55
C CYS A 71 -14.45 6.36 -88.62
N SER A 72 -14.78 7.00 -89.75
CA SER A 72 -14.60 8.43 -89.93
C SER A 72 -15.55 9.28 -89.04
N PRO A 73 -15.08 10.43 -88.47
CA PRO A 73 -15.85 11.18 -87.47
C PRO A 73 -17.12 11.89 -88.01
N GLN A 74 -17.20 12.08 -89.31
CA GLN A 74 -18.10 13.06 -89.94
C GLN A 74 -19.45 12.46 -90.38
N ASN A 75 -19.62 11.13 -90.40
CA ASN A 75 -20.86 10.50 -90.92
C ASN A 75 -21.35 9.26 -90.14
N THR A 76 -20.94 9.10 -88.88
CA THR A 76 -21.29 7.92 -88.06
C THR A 76 -22.40 8.23 -87.05
N LYS A 77 -23.55 7.54 -87.18
CA LYS A 77 -24.65 7.59 -86.19
C LYS A 77 -24.27 6.82 -84.92
N THR A 78 -24.83 7.22 -83.78
CA THR A 78 -24.58 6.55 -82.49
C THR A 78 -25.38 5.25 -82.36
N LEU A 79 -24.75 4.20 -81.81
CA LEU A 79 -25.40 2.89 -81.62
C LEU A 79 -26.28 2.92 -80.37
N GLU A 80 -27.57 3.18 -80.57
CA GLU A 80 -28.60 3.12 -79.53
C GLU A 80 -29.03 1.67 -79.25
N LEU A 81 -29.01 1.26 -77.99
CA LEU A 81 -29.56 -0.01 -77.53
C LEU A 81 -31.06 0.13 -77.27
N LYS A 82 -31.87 -0.73 -77.90
CA LYS A 82 -33.32 -0.76 -77.66
C LYS A 82 -33.62 -1.16 -76.22
N THR A 83 -34.50 -0.41 -75.55
CA THR A 83 -34.77 -0.52 -74.11
C THR A 83 -35.53 -1.78 -73.66
N ALA A 84 -35.96 -2.64 -74.59
CA ALA A 84 -36.72 -3.86 -74.28
C ALA A 84 -36.17 -5.06 -75.08
N LEU A 85 -35.00 -5.57 -74.67
CA LEU A 85 -34.47 -6.84 -75.18
C LEU A 85 -35.26 -8.00 -74.56
N LYS A 86 -35.87 -8.86 -75.38
CA LYS A 86 -36.56 -10.06 -74.88
C LYS A 86 -35.53 -11.13 -74.51
N SER A 87 -35.75 -11.88 -73.44
CA SER A 87 -34.87 -12.98 -73.00
C SER A 87 -34.75 -14.01 -74.14
N ASN A 88 -33.53 -14.17 -74.69
CA ASN A 88 -33.09 -14.94 -75.88
C ASN A 88 -32.82 -14.19 -77.20
N GLU A 89 -32.89 -12.85 -77.26
CA GLU A 89 -32.47 -12.11 -78.45
C GLU A 89 -30.93 -11.95 -78.50
N LYS A 90 -30.27 -12.46 -79.56
CA LYS A 90 -28.81 -12.31 -79.75
C LYS A 90 -28.52 -10.96 -80.40
N TYR A 91 -27.73 -10.11 -79.74
CA TYR A 91 -27.30 -8.80 -80.24
C TYR A 91 -25.80 -8.87 -80.57
N GLU A 92 -25.43 -8.64 -81.83
CA GLU A 92 -24.03 -8.62 -82.26
C GLU A 92 -23.52 -7.18 -82.27
N ILE A 93 -22.41 -6.93 -81.58
CA ILE A 93 -21.83 -5.58 -81.42
C ILE A 93 -20.40 -5.62 -81.93
N THR A 94 -20.13 -4.86 -83.00
CA THR A 94 -18.78 -4.74 -83.55
C THR A 94 -17.98 -3.71 -82.76
N TYR A 95 -16.85 -4.13 -82.19
CA TYR A 95 -15.89 -3.26 -81.52
C TYR A 95 -14.77 -2.84 -82.48
N THR A 96 -14.45 -1.56 -82.48
CA THR A 96 -13.48 -0.97 -83.40
C THR A 96 -12.58 0.02 -82.66
N TYR A 97 -11.42 0.34 -83.25
CA TYR A 97 -10.56 1.40 -82.74
C TYR A 97 -9.92 2.15 -83.91
N SER A 98 -9.61 3.43 -83.67
CA SER A 98 -8.82 4.24 -84.59
C SER A 98 -7.53 4.67 -83.89
N VAL A 99 -6.43 4.79 -84.64
CA VAL A 99 -5.18 5.28 -84.09
C VAL A 99 -4.70 6.45 -84.93
N THR A 100 -4.55 7.61 -84.30
CA THR A 100 -4.05 8.82 -84.93
C THR A 100 -2.72 9.19 -84.29
N PHE A 101 -1.66 9.21 -85.10
CA PHE A 101 -0.34 9.62 -84.64
C PHE A 101 -0.14 11.12 -84.93
N ILE A 102 0.20 11.89 -83.89
CA ILE A 102 0.48 13.32 -84.00
C ILE A 102 1.93 13.57 -83.60
N GLN A 103 2.76 14.05 -84.51
CA GLN A 103 4.13 14.41 -84.17
C GLN A 103 4.16 15.79 -83.50
N ASN A 104 4.78 15.89 -82.32
CA ASN A 104 5.01 17.16 -81.62
C ASN A 104 6.41 17.19 -81.02
N ASN A 105 7.30 17.98 -81.62
CA ASN A 105 8.71 18.08 -81.21
C ASN A 105 9.00 19.29 -80.30
N ALA A 106 7.97 20.04 -79.88
CA ALA A 106 8.17 21.21 -79.02
C ALA A 106 8.32 20.84 -77.53
N VAL A 107 7.85 19.65 -77.14
CA VAL A 107 7.79 19.21 -75.73
C VAL A 107 9.13 18.56 -75.34
N LYS A 108 9.98 19.30 -74.63
CA LYS A 108 11.24 18.79 -74.06
C LYS A 108 10.97 17.82 -72.89
N TRP A 109 11.85 16.83 -72.70
CA TRP A 109 11.64 15.73 -71.73
C TRP A 109 11.34 16.18 -70.29
N SER A 110 11.96 17.26 -69.82
CA SER A 110 11.79 17.77 -68.46
C SER A 110 10.38 18.31 -68.17
N SER A 111 9.63 18.78 -69.18
CA SER A 111 8.29 19.37 -68.99
C SER A 111 7.15 18.36 -69.09
N ARG A 112 7.46 17.07 -69.24
CA ARG A 112 6.45 16.00 -69.35
C ARG A 112 5.63 15.84 -68.08
N TRP A 113 6.24 16.12 -66.91
CA TRP A 113 5.54 16.14 -65.63
C TRP A 113 4.56 17.30 -65.52
N ASP A 114 4.92 18.48 -66.05
CA ASP A 114 4.05 19.66 -66.06
C ASP A 114 2.79 19.41 -66.90
N TYR A 115 2.92 18.74 -68.05
CA TYR A 115 1.78 18.37 -68.89
C TYR A 115 0.91 17.25 -68.26
N ILE A 116 1.51 16.29 -67.54
CA ILE A 116 0.77 15.25 -66.78
C ILE A 116 0.01 15.89 -65.60
N LEU A 117 0.59 16.92 -64.97
CA LEU A 117 -0.08 17.70 -63.92
C LEU A 117 -1.21 18.57 -64.50
N GLU A 118 -1.04 19.19 -65.68
CA GLU A 118 -2.12 19.93 -66.37
C GLU A 118 -3.25 19.03 -66.90
N SER A 119 -2.93 17.81 -67.35
CA SER A 119 -3.92 16.87 -67.92
C SER A 119 -4.73 16.09 -66.89
N MET A 120 -4.47 16.26 -65.58
CA MET A 120 -5.30 15.80 -64.48
C MET A 120 -6.08 16.97 -63.86
N PRO A 121 -7.30 17.30 -64.35
CA PRO A 121 -8.02 18.52 -63.95
C PRO A 121 -8.55 18.52 -62.50
N HIS A 122 -8.29 17.47 -61.71
CA HIS A 122 -8.87 17.31 -60.36
C HIS A 122 -7.88 17.12 -59.21
N THR A 123 -6.58 17.30 -59.43
CA THR A 123 -5.62 17.28 -58.31
C THR A 123 -4.65 18.45 -58.39
N ASN A 124 -5.17 19.67 -58.49
CA ASN A 124 -4.44 20.83 -58.01
C ASN A 124 -4.34 20.69 -56.49
N ILE A 125 -3.19 20.20 -56.01
CA ILE A 125 -2.82 20.30 -54.60
C ILE A 125 -3.02 21.78 -54.22
N GLN A 126 -3.94 22.06 -53.30
CA GLN A 126 -4.16 23.41 -52.81
C GLN A 126 -2.98 23.82 -51.93
N TRP A 127 -1.84 24.09 -52.55
CA TRP A 127 -0.63 24.56 -51.90
C TRP A 127 -0.91 25.75 -51.00
N PHE A 128 -1.84 26.62 -51.42
CA PHE A 128 -2.34 27.71 -50.60
C PHE A 128 -2.99 27.23 -49.30
N SER A 129 -3.83 26.18 -49.33
CA SER A 129 -4.49 25.64 -48.13
C SER A 129 -3.51 24.94 -47.18
N ILE A 130 -2.53 24.21 -47.73
CA ILE A 130 -1.48 23.56 -46.93
C ILE A 130 -0.58 24.61 -46.27
N LEU A 131 -0.15 25.61 -47.02
CA LEU A 131 0.74 26.67 -46.53
C LEU A 131 0.00 27.57 -45.53
N ASN A 132 -1.28 27.85 -45.76
CA ASN A 132 -2.12 28.57 -44.81
C ASN A 132 -2.34 27.77 -43.53
N SER A 133 -2.56 26.45 -43.61
CA SER A 133 -2.68 25.57 -42.43
C SER A 133 -1.38 25.55 -41.63
N LEU A 134 -0.22 25.47 -42.28
CA LEU A 134 1.08 25.50 -41.63
C LEU A 134 1.35 26.83 -40.93
N VAL A 135 1.05 27.95 -41.59
CA VAL A 135 1.23 29.30 -41.03
C VAL A 135 0.29 29.53 -39.86
N ILE A 136 -0.98 29.10 -39.94
CA ILE A 136 -1.94 29.19 -38.84
C ILE A 136 -1.45 28.39 -37.62
N VAL A 137 -0.94 27.17 -37.82
CA VAL A 137 -0.41 26.35 -36.72
C VAL A 137 0.83 26.98 -36.09
N LEU A 138 1.76 27.49 -36.90
CA LEU A 138 2.95 28.21 -36.40
C LEU A 138 2.56 29.47 -35.63
N PHE A 139 1.60 30.24 -36.14
CA PHE A 139 1.12 31.47 -35.52
C PHE A 139 0.40 31.19 -34.20
N LEU A 140 -0.54 30.24 -34.17
CA LEU A 140 -1.24 29.82 -32.94
C LEU A 140 -0.25 29.29 -31.89
N SER A 141 0.69 28.44 -32.30
CA SER A 141 1.71 27.89 -31.41
C SER A 141 2.61 28.99 -30.83
N GLY A 142 3.02 29.94 -31.67
CA GLY A 142 3.80 31.11 -31.25
C GLY A 142 3.02 32.03 -30.31
N MET A 143 1.74 32.24 -30.56
CA MET A 143 0.87 33.07 -29.72
C MET A 143 0.65 32.42 -28.34
N VAL A 144 0.38 31.11 -28.29
CA VAL A 144 0.26 30.36 -27.03
C VAL A 144 1.57 30.38 -26.25
N ALA A 145 2.72 30.18 -26.92
CA ALA A 145 4.02 30.26 -26.29
C ALA A 145 4.31 31.66 -25.73
N MET A 146 3.95 32.72 -26.47
CA MET A 146 4.11 34.10 -26.01
C MET A 146 3.22 34.42 -24.80
N ILE A 147 1.97 33.95 -24.81
CA ILE A 147 1.05 34.08 -23.67
C ILE A 147 1.65 33.36 -22.46
N MET A 148 2.08 32.10 -22.61
CA MET A 148 2.71 31.37 -21.51
C MET A 148 3.97 32.06 -20.98
N LEU A 149 4.86 32.50 -21.86
CA LEU A 149 6.08 33.23 -21.46
C LEU A 149 5.74 34.53 -20.72
N ARG A 150 4.77 35.31 -21.22
CA ARG A 150 4.35 36.56 -20.58
C ARG A 150 3.71 36.33 -19.22
N THR A 151 2.91 35.28 -19.08
CA THR A 151 2.27 34.90 -17.81
C THR A 151 3.32 34.44 -16.81
N LEU A 152 4.24 33.56 -17.25
CA LEU A 152 5.36 33.08 -16.45
C LEU A 152 6.29 34.23 -16.00
N HIS A 153 6.59 35.18 -16.89
CA HIS A 153 7.44 36.33 -16.54
C HIS A 153 6.77 37.27 -15.53
N LYS A 154 5.44 37.48 -15.67
CA LYS A 154 4.64 38.25 -14.73
C LYS A 154 4.61 37.58 -13.35
N ASP A 155 4.46 36.26 -13.31
CA ASP A 155 4.47 35.50 -12.06
C ASP A 155 5.86 35.52 -11.41
N ILE A 156 6.95 35.30 -12.17
CA ILE A 156 8.33 35.40 -11.65
C ILE A 156 8.64 36.80 -11.10
N ALA A 157 8.22 37.87 -11.78
CA ALA A 157 8.40 39.24 -11.30
C ALA A 157 7.64 39.51 -10.00
N ARG A 158 6.44 38.90 -9.83
CA ARG A 158 5.65 38.96 -8.60
C ARG A 158 6.32 38.19 -7.47
N TYR A 159 6.92 37.02 -7.75
CA TYR A 159 7.67 36.22 -6.79
C TYR A 159 8.88 36.97 -6.22
N ASN A 160 9.66 37.62 -7.07
CA ASN A 160 10.83 38.40 -6.63
C ASN A 160 10.46 39.64 -5.80
N GLN A 161 9.20 40.10 -5.85
CA GLN A 161 8.69 41.20 -5.02
C GLN A 161 8.16 40.73 -3.66
N ILE A 162 7.82 39.46 -3.49
CA ILE A 162 7.29 38.89 -2.24
C ILE A 162 8.44 38.51 -1.28
N ASP A 163 9.65 38.28 -1.80
CA ASP A 163 10.84 37.83 -1.06
C ASP A 163 11.51 38.93 -0.18
N SER A 164 10.86 40.08 0.02
CA SER A 164 11.34 41.15 0.92
C SER A 164 10.57 41.27 2.24
N GLY A 165 9.69 40.32 2.57
CA GLY A 165 8.95 40.29 3.83
C GLY A 165 9.02 38.92 4.52
N GLU A 166 9.41 38.91 5.79
CA GLU A 166 9.41 37.75 6.69
C GLU A 166 7.97 37.30 7.00
N ASP A 167 7.32 36.57 6.08
CA ASP A 167 6.07 35.86 6.38
C ASP A 167 5.97 34.61 5.48
N ALA A 168 6.65 33.53 5.90
CA ALA A 168 6.52 32.21 5.26
C ALA A 168 5.53 31.36 6.05
N GLN A 169 4.25 31.74 6.03
CA GLN A 169 3.15 30.95 6.59
C GLN A 169 2.06 30.73 5.53
N GLU A 170 1.64 29.47 5.41
CA GLU A 170 0.48 28.93 4.66
C GLU A 170 0.49 29.01 3.12
N GLU A 171 0.72 27.88 2.44
CA GLU A 171 0.58 27.83 0.97
C GLU A 171 -0.14 26.58 0.45
N PHE A 172 -1.34 26.80 -0.13
CA PHE A 172 -2.27 25.77 -0.63
C PHE A 172 -2.03 25.36 -2.10
N GLY A 173 -2.35 24.09 -2.41
CA GLY A 173 -2.91 23.62 -3.68
C GLY A 173 -1.92 23.22 -4.79
N TRP A 174 -1.28 24.17 -5.46
CA TRP A 174 -0.45 23.88 -6.65
C TRP A 174 1.06 23.86 -6.35
N LYS A 175 1.47 24.50 -5.24
CA LYS A 175 2.86 24.53 -4.76
C LYS A 175 3.36 23.18 -4.24
N LEU A 176 2.46 22.24 -3.91
CA LEU A 176 2.79 20.86 -3.54
C LEU A 176 3.02 19.94 -4.75
N VAL A 177 2.55 20.31 -5.95
CA VAL A 177 2.76 19.53 -7.19
C VAL A 177 4.18 19.75 -7.77
N HIS A 178 4.92 20.70 -7.21
CA HIS A 178 6.16 21.26 -7.74
C HIS A 178 7.34 20.28 -7.74
N GLY A 179 7.35 19.29 -6.84
CA GLY A 179 8.36 18.24 -6.78
C GLY A 179 8.14 17.09 -7.77
N ASP A 180 6.91 16.91 -8.27
CA ASP A 180 6.57 15.79 -9.17
C ASP A 180 6.70 16.15 -10.65
N VAL A 181 6.45 17.41 -11.03
CA VAL A 181 6.53 17.86 -12.44
C VAL A 181 7.95 17.84 -13.01
N PHE A 182 8.97 18.10 -12.17
CA PHE A 182 10.38 18.16 -12.59
C PHE A 182 11.20 16.92 -12.24
N ARG A 183 10.57 15.85 -11.74
CA ARG A 183 11.26 14.62 -11.35
C ARG A 183 11.77 13.86 -12.59
N PRO A 184 12.98 13.29 -12.58
CA PRO A 184 13.44 12.44 -13.67
C PRO A 184 12.46 11.26 -13.90
N PRO A 185 12.07 10.97 -15.14
CA PRO A 185 11.12 9.91 -15.45
C PRO A 185 11.74 8.53 -15.18
N ARG A 186 10.89 7.55 -14.78
CA ARG A 186 11.33 6.16 -14.45
C ARG A 186 12.19 5.52 -15.55
N LYS A 187 11.90 5.83 -16.81
CA LYS A 187 12.68 5.37 -17.98
C LYS A 187 13.41 6.52 -18.66
N GLY A 188 14.13 7.34 -17.89
CA GLY A 188 14.88 8.51 -18.38
C GLY A 188 15.80 8.22 -19.56
N MET A 189 16.44 7.04 -19.59
CA MET A 189 17.28 6.58 -20.70
C MET A 189 16.51 6.40 -22.03
N VAL A 190 15.28 5.86 -21.97
CA VAL A 190 14.49 5.63 -23.18
C VAL A 190 13.95 6.97 -23.70
N LEU A 191 13.49 7.83 -22.79
CA LEU A 191 12.99 9.15 -23.16
C LEU A 191 14.09 10.02 -23.78
N SER A 192 15.30 10.04 -23.20
CA SER A 192 16.42 10.79 -23.75
C SER A 192 16.82 10.30 -25.14
N VAL A 193 16.81 8.98 -25.36
CA VAL A 193 17.03 8.36 -26.68
C VAL A 193 15.99 8.81 -27.69
N LEU A 194 14.70 8.74 -27.36
CA LEU A 194 13.62 9.15 -28.27
C LEU A 194 13.67 10.64 -28.59
N LEU A 195 13.98 11.49 -27.60
CA LEU A 195 14.17 12.93 -27.82
C LEU A 195 15.36 13.22 -28.73
N GLY A 196 16.46 12.48 -28.58
CA GLY A 196 17.62 12.54 -29.47
C GLY A 196 17.28 12.13 -30.91
N SER A 197 16.61 10.99 -31.10
CA SER A 197 16.15 10.58 -32.44
C SER A 197 15.14 11.56 -33.02
N GLY A 198 14.25 12.12 -32.20
CA GLY A 198 13.25 13.10 -32.61
C GLY A 198 13.87 14.40 -33.13
N ILE A 199 14.88 14.94 -32.43
CA ILE A 199 15.55 16.17 -32.89
C ILE A 199 16.30 15.94 -34.21
N GLN A 200 16.87 14.75 -34.41
CA GLN A 200 17.54 14.38 -35.65
C GLN A 200 16.58 14.40 -36.84
N VAL A 201 15.40 13.77 -36.69
CA VAL A 201 14.36 13.76 -37.72
C VAL A 201 13.80 15.16 -37.97
N PHE A 202 13.60 15.95 -36.90
CA PHE A 202 13.13 17.33 -37.02
C PHE A 202 14.11 18.20 -37.82
N CYS A 203 15.40 18.19 -37.47
CA CYS A 203 16.43 18.94 -38.20
C CYS A 203 16.54 18.47 -39.65
N MET A 204 16.52 17.15 -39.90
CA MET A 204 16.56 16.59 -41.25
C MET A 204 15.38 17.09 -42.09
N THR A 205 14.18 17.08 -41.54
CA THR A 205 12.95 17.51 -42.22
C THR A 205 13.04 19.00 -42.57
N LEU A 206 13.50 19.84 -41.63
CA LEU A 206 13.64 21.28 -41.85
C LEU A 206 14.65 21.60 -42.94
N VAL A 207 15.82 20.95 -42.93
CA VAL A 207 16.86 21.14 -43.97
C VAL A 207 16.37 20.63 -45.34
N THR A 208 15.68 19.49 -45.36
CA THR A 208 15.12 18.93 -46.59
C THR A 208 14.05 19.85 -47.18
N LEU A 209 13.17 20.41 -46.34
CA LEU A 209 12.15 21.37 -46.74
C LEU A 209 12.79 22.66 -47.26
N ALA A 210 13.85 23.15 -46.61
CA ALA A 210 14.58 24.32 -47.08
C ALA A 210 15.18 24.09 -48.49
N PHE A 211 15.81 22.94 -48.73
CA PHE A 211 16.32 22.58 -50.07
C PHE A 211 15.22 22.39 -51.11
N ALA A 212 14.05 21.89 -50.71
CA ALA A 212 12.89 21.80 -51.57
C ALA A 212 12.35 23.19 -51.94
N CYS A 213 12.20 24.10 -50.97
CA CYS A 213 11.74 25.48 -51.19
C CYS A 213 12.71 26.30 -52.05
N LEU A 214 14.02 26.04 -51.94
CA LEU A 214 15.05 26.69 -52.76
C LEU A 214 15.17 26.09 -54.18
N GLY A 215 14.37 25.08 -54.52
CA GLY A 215 14.36 24.45 -55.84
C GLY A 215 15.56 23.52 -56.10
N PHE A 216 16.39 23.23 -55.09
CA PHE A 216 17.53 22.32 -55.22
C PHE A 216 17.11 20.85 -55.35
N LEU A 217 15.89 20.51 -54.94
CA LEU A 217 15.31 19.16 -55.05
C LEU A 217 14.21 19.17 -56.12
N SER A 218 14.58 18.95 -57.39
CA SER A 218 13.60 18.79 -58.47
C SER A 218 12.88 17.43 -58.40
N PRO A 219 11.54 17.38 -58.44
CA PRO A 219 10.77 16.13 -58.52
C PRO A 219 11.07 15.28 -59.77
N ALA A 220 11.71 15.88 -60.79
CA ALA A 220 12.04 15.20 -62.04
C ALA A 220 13.09 14.09 -61.87
N ASN A 221 13.97 14.18 -60.85
CA ASN A 221 14.97 13.16 -60.56
C ASN A 221 14.42 12.15 -59.54
N ARG A 222 13.82 11.05 -60.05
CA ARG A 222 13.33 9.94 -59.22
C ARG A 222 14.41 9.49 -58.23
N GLY A 223 14.11 9.55 -56.94
CA GLY A 223 15.00 9.10 -55.86
C GLY A 223 15.92 10.16 -55.28
N ALA A 224 16.06 11.36 -55.88
CA ALA A 224 16.94 12.41 -55.34
C ALA A 224 16.52 12.88 -53.94
N LEU A 225 15.21 12.99 -53.69
CA LEU A 225 14.66 13.35 -52.39
C LEU A 225 14.99 12.30 -51.32
N MET A 226 14.84 11.01 -51.65
CA MET A 226 15.12 9.91 -50.74
C MET A 226 16.61 9.82 -50.42
N THR A 227 17.48 9.94 -51.43
CA THR A 227 18.94 9.95 -51.23
C THR A 227 19.38 11.14 -50.40
N CYS A 228 18.83 12.33 -50.65
CA CYS A 228 19.13 13.54 -49.89
C CYS A 228 18.69 13.40 -48.41
N ALA A 229 17.46 12.95 -48.16
CA ALA A 229 16.96 12.73 -46.81
C ALA A 229 17.81 11.69 -46.05
N MET A 230 18.22 10.62 -46.71
CA MET A 230 19.06 9.57 -46.13
C MET A 230 20.47 10.08 -45.77
N VAL A 231 21.10 10.86 -46.66
CA VAL A 231 22.41 11.48 -46.39
C VAL A 231 22.30 12.49 -45.24
N LEU A 232 21.27 13.33 -45.24
CA LEU A 232 21.02 14.29 -44.17
C LEU A 232 20.76 13.60 -42.83
N TYR A 233 19.99 12.52 -42.81
CA TYR A 233 19.74 11.75 -41.59
C TYR A 233 21.05 11.29 -40.96
N VAL A 234 21.96 10.75 -41.77
CA VAL A 234 23.23 10.19 -41.30
C VAL A 234 24.18 11.27 -40.82
N LEU A 235 24.26 12.39 -41.54
CA LEU A 235 25.10 13.53 -41.15
C LEU A 235 24.60 14.23 -39.88
N LEU A 236 23.28 14.18 -39.61
CA LEU A 236 22.66 14.80 -38.44
C LEU A 236 22.64 13.90 -37.19
N GLY A 237 23.45 12.82 -37.16
CA GLY A 237 23.65 12.01 -35.94
C GLY A 237 24.22 12.80 -34.75
N SER A 238 25.04 13.82 -35.01
CA SER A 238 25.66 14.64 -33.96
C SER A 238 24.63 15.42 -33.10
N PRO A 239 23.65 16.15 -33.67
CA PRO A 239 22.53 16.71 -32.92
C PRO A 239 21.78 15.69 -32.06
N ALA A 240 21.55 14.48 -32.58
CA ALA A 240 20.84 13.42 -31.90
C ALA A 240 21.55 13.00 -30.60
N GLY A 241 22.85 12.70 -30.72
CA GLY A 241 23.70 12.34 -29.60
C GLY A 241 23.82 13.46 -28.58
N TYR A 242 23.97 14.71 -29.05
CA TYR A 242 24.12 15.89 -28.20
C TYR A 242 22.91 16.09 -27.28
N VAL A 243 21.70 16.09 -27.85
CA VAL A 243 20.45 16.30 -27.08
C VAL A 243 20.18 15.11 -26.16
N SER A 244 20.28 13.89 -26.67
CA SER A 244 20.05 12.68 -25.88
C SER A 244 20.96 12.63 -24.65
N ALA A 245 22.28 12.80 -24.83
CA ALA A 245 23.22 12.71 -23.71
C ALA A 245 23.08 13.85 -22.71
N ARG A 246 22.75 15.07 -23.17
CA ARG A 246 22.53 16.22 -22.29
C ARG A 246 21.28 16.06 -21.43
N ILE A 247 20.17 15.61 -22.02
CA ILE A 247 18.92 15.34 -21.29
C ILE A 247 19.09 14.17 -20.32
N TYR A 248 19.76 13.10 -20.76
CA TYR A 248 20.06 11.95 -19.89
C TYR A 248 20.89 12.37 -18.66
N LYS A 249 21.87 13.26 -18.84
CA LYS A 249 22.63 13.85 -17.74
C LYS A 249 21.76 14.69 -16.80
N SER A 250 20.84 15.50 -17.34
CA SER A 250 19.88 16.27 -16.55
C SER A 250 18.95 15.38 -15.70
N PHE A 251 18.74 14.12 -16.09
CA PHE A 251 18.01 13.13 -15.29
C PHE A 251 18.88 12.38 -14.26
N GLY A 252 20.16 12.74 -14.09
CA GLY A 252 21.09 12.06 -13.19
C GLY A 252 21.70 10.78 -13.77
N GLY A 253 21.60 10.56 -15.08
CA GLY A 253 22.15 9.38 -15.75
C GLY A 253 23.67 9.44 -15.94
N GLU A 254 24.41 8.46 -15.44
CA GLU A 254 25.88 8.40 -15.55
C GLU A 254 26.38 7.55 -16.74
N LYS A 255 25.59 6.55 -17.15
CA LYS A 255 25.93 5.59 -18.22
C LYS A 255 25.77 6.17 -19.64
N TRP A 256 26.44 7.27 -19.94
CA TRP A 256 26.28 7.98 -21.21
C TRP A 256 26.66 7.13 -22.43
N LYS A 257 27.67 6.26 -22.34
CA LYS A 257 28.05 5.36 -23.45
C LYS A 257 26.90 4.44 -23.88
N SER A 258 26.17 3.87 -22.92
CA SER A 258 24.99 3.03 -23.19
C SER A 258 23.84 3.84 -23.76
N ASN A 259 23.61 5.06 -23.24
CA ASN A 259 22.60 5.98 -23.77
C ASN A 259 22.87 6.34 -25.25
N VAL A 260 24.14 6.57 -25.61
CA VAL A 260 24.54 6.91 -26.98
C VAL A 260 24.40 5.73 -27.92
N LEU A 261 24.85 4.54 -27.49
CA LEU A 261 24.67 3.33 -28.27
C LEU A 261 23.19 3.06 -28.53
N LEU A 262 22.33 3.25 -27.52
CA LEU A 262 20.89 3.09 -27.67
C LEU A 262 20.28 4.17 -28.58
N THR A 263 20.80 5.40 -28.53
CA THR A 263 20.36 6.53 -29.40
C THR A 263 20.62 6.23 -30.87
N SER A 264 21.76 5.62 -31.19
CA SER A 264 22.15 5.30 -32.57
C SER A 264 21.60 3.96 -33.06
N MET A 265 21.19 3.05 -32.17
CA MET A 265 20.76 1.69 -32.52
C MET A 265 19.24 1.48 -32.50
N LEU A 266 18.51 2.09 -31.56
CA LEU A 266 17.11 1.74 -31.29
C LEU A 266 16.18 2.07 -32.46
N SER A 267 16.02 3.36 -32.79
CA SER A 267 15.12 3.81 -33.86
C SER A 267 15.59 3.35 -35.24
N PRO A 268 16.87 3.49 -35.62
CA PRO A 268 17.35 3.02 -36.93
C PRO A 268 17.27 1.49 -37.06
N GLY A 269 17.53 0.74 -35.99
CA GLY A 269 17.47 -0.72 -35.99
C GLY A 269 16.06 -1.26 -36.20
N ILE A 270 15.05 -0.65 -35.59
CA ILE A 270 13.63 -1.01 -35.82
C ILE A 270 13.25 -0.73 -37.27
N VAL A 271 13.58 0.47 -37.79
CA VAL A 271 13.27 0.85 -39.17
C VAL A 271 13.97 -0.06 -40.18
N PHE A 272 15.25 -0.35 -39.97
CA PHE A 272 16.01 -1.25 -40.83
C PHE A 272 15.47 -2.69 -40.77
N GLY A 273 15.13 -3.19 -39.58
CA GLY A 273 14.56 -4.53 -39.41
C GLY A 273 13.23 -4.70 -40.14
N LEU A 274 12.32 -3.74 -39.99
CA LEU A 274 11.04 -3.73 -40.73
C LEU A 274 11.26 -3.64 -42.24
N PHE A 275 12.15 -2.75 -42.67
CA PHE A 275 12.49 -2.60 -44.08
C PHE A 275 13.11 -3.87 -44.67
N PHE A 276 14.01 -4.53 -43.93
CA PHE A 276 14.66 -5.77 -44.33
C PHE A 276 13.66 -6.93 -44.47
N ILE A 277 12.75 -7.10 -43.51
CA ILE A 277 11.69 -8.12 -43.56
C ILE A 277 10.78 -7.87 -44.77
N MET A 278 10.36 -6.62 -44.98
CA MET A 278 9.53 -6.27 -46.13
C MET A 278 10.26 -6.53 -47.45
N ASN A 279 11.55 -6.21 -47.53
CA ASN A 279 12.36 -6.46 -48.73
C ASN A 279 12.59 -7.96 -48.99
N LEU A 280 12.70 -8.77 -47.92
CA LEU A 280 12.75 -10.23 -48.02
C LEU A 280 11.48 -10.78 -48.68
N VAL A 281 10.30 -10.31 -48.25
CA VAL A 281 9.02 -10.68 -48.87
C VAL A 281 9.00 -10.28 -50.35
N LEU A 282 9.48 -9.08 -50.69
CA LEU A 282 9.53 -8.62 -52.09
C LEU A 282 10.46 -9.47 -52.96
N TRP A 283 11.61 -9.91 -52.44
CA TRP A 283 12.49 -10.85 -53.12
C TRP A 283 11.81 -12.20 -53.35
N THR A 284 11.12 -12.76 -52.34
CA THR A 284 10.40 -14.04 -52.51
C THR A 284 9.29 -13.99 -53.55
N LYS A 285 8.72 -12.80 -53.80
CA LYS A 285 7.67 -12.58 -54.82
C LYS A 285 8.22 -12.17 -56.19
N GLY A 286 9.55 -12.09 -56.36
CA GLY A 286 10.16 -11.70 -57.63
C GLY A 286 9.83 -10.26 -58.05
N SER A 287 9.52 -9.38 -57.09
CA SER A 287 9.11 -8.00 -57.39
C SER A 287 10.29 -7.17 -57.90
N SER A 288 10.08 -6.45 -59.01
CA SER A 288 11.06 -5.48 -59.53
C SER A 288 11.25 -4.26 -58.62
N ALA A 289 10.43 -4.12 -57.57
CA ALA A 289 10.57 -3.08 -56.55
C ALA A 289 11.48 -3.50 -55.38
N ALA A 290 11.97 -4.74 -55.35
CA ALA A 290 12.86 -5.20 -54.30
C ALA A 290 14.24 -4.52 -54.42
N VAL A 291 14.72 -3.96 -53.30
CA VAL A 291 16.03 -3.31 -53.23
C VAL A 291 17.13 -4.38 -53.32
N PRO A 292 18.19 -4.18 -54.11
CA PRO A 292 19.30 -5.13 -54.21
C PRO A 292 20.01 -5.36 -52.87
N PHE A 293 20.50 -6.59 -52.65
CA PHE A 293 21.20 -6.95 -51.41
C PHE A 293 22.45 -6.08 -51.17
N SER A 294 23.17 -5.73 -52.24
CA SER A 294 24.33 -4.83 -52.18
C SER A 294 23.97 -3.43 -51.68
N THR A 295 22.79 -2.91 -52.05
CA THR A 295 22.30 -1.61 -51.57
C THR A 295 21.98 -1.67 -50.08
N LEU A 296 21.36 -2.76 -49.59
CA LEU A 296 21.11 -2.96 -48.15
C LEU A 296 22.42 -3.02 -47.35
N LEU A 297 23.44 -3.70 -47.88
CA LEU A 297 24.76 -3.74 -47.24
C LEU A 297 25.42 -2.35 -47.21
N GLY A 298 25.24 -1.55 -48.27
CA GLY A 298 25.68 -0.15 -48.30
C GLY A 298 24.99 0.73 -47.26
N LEU A 299 23.68 0.54 -47.05
CA LEU A 299 22.92 1.24 -46.00
C LEU A 299 23.40 0.86 -44.60
N LEU A 300 23.66 -0.43 -44.38
CA LEU A 300 24.19 -0.94 -43.12
C LEU A 300 25.59 -0.36 -42.82
N ALA A 301 26.46 -0.31 -43.83
CA ALA A 301 27.79 0.28 -43.72
C ALA A 301 27.71 1.78 -43.39
N LEU A 302 26.81 2.51 -44.06
CA LEU A 302 26.62 3.94 -43.86
C LEU A 302 26.04 4.25 -42.47
N TRP A 303 25.16 3.39 -41.93
CA TRP A 303 24.68 3.48 -40.56
C TRP A 303 25.79 3.23 -39.53
N LEU A 304 26.53 2.12 -39.64
CA LEU A 304 27.53 1.73 -38.64
C LEU A 304 28.83 2.54 -38.69
N LEU A 305 29.30 2.91 -39.88
CA LEU A 305 30.59 3.59 -40.05
C LEU A 305 30.51 5.11 -40.03
N VAL A 306 29.32 5.69 -40.22
CA VAL A 306 29.16 7.16 -40.29
C VAL A 306 28.17 7.66 -39.23
N SER A 307 26.94 7.14 -39.22
CA SER A 307 25.91 7.65 -38.30
C SER A 307 26.21 7.35 -36.82
N VAL A 308 26.65 6.14 -36.50
CA VAL A 308 27.00 5.74 -35.13
C VAL A 308 28.16 6.60 -34.57
N PRO A 309 29.32 6.74 -35.24
CA PRO A 309 30.40 7.62 -34.77
C PRO A 309 29.98 9.08 -34.60
N LEU A 310 29.22 9.65 -35.53
CA LEU A 310 28.73 11.03 -35.41
C LEU A 310 27.83 11.22 -34.19
N THR A 311 26.97 10.24 -33.89
CA THR A 311 26.14 10.25 -32.68
C THR A 311 27.00 10.23 -31.41
N PHE A 312 28.10 9.47 -31.41
CA PHE A 312 29.08 9.47 -30.30
C PHE A 312 29.78 10.81 -30.14
N VAL A 313 30.19 11.45 -31.23
CA VAL A 313 30.82 12.78 -31.21
C VAL A 313 29.86 13.81 -30.60
N GLY A 314 28.61 13.84 -31.07
CA GLY A 314 27.60 14.75 -30.55
C GLY A 314 27.33 14.55 -29.06
N ALA A 315 27.20 13.30 -28.64
CA ALA A 315 26.95 12.96 -27.25
C ALA A 315 28.10 13.25 -26.30
N PHE A 316 29.34 13.09 -26.77
CA PHE A 316 30.52 13.47 -25.99
C PHE A 316 30.48 14.95 -25.62
N PHE A 317 30.11 15.82 -26.57
CA PHE A 317 29.93 17.25 -26.30
C PHE A 317 28.68 17.55 -25.46
N GLY A 318 27.58 16.84 -25.70
CA GLY A 318 26.33 16.99 -24.94
C GLY A 318 26.48 16.65 -23.46
N PHE A 319 27.15 15.54 -23.16
CA PHE A 319 27.37 15.06 -21.79
C PHE A 319 28.39 15.91 -21.02
N ARG A 320 29.34 16.57 -21.70
CA ARG A 320 30.31 17.47 -21.05
C ARG A 320 29.73 18.82 -20.66
N LYS A 321 28.60 19.24 -21.24
CA LYS A 321 27.93 20.47 -20.85
C LYS A 321 27.29 20.33 -19.46
N ARG A 322 27.06 21.48 -18.80
CA ARG A 322 26.34 21.54 -17.52
C ARG A 322 24.92 20.98 -17.72
N ALA A 323 24.45 20.22 -16.73
CA ALA A 323 23.05 19.81 -16.68
C ALA A 323 22.15 21.06 -16.74
N LEU A 324 20.96 20.91 -17.32
CA LEU A 324 19.99 21.99 -17.33
C LEU A 324 19.53 22.21 -15.89
N GLU A 325 19.81 23.40 -15.34
CA GLU A 325 19.35 23.76 -14.01
C GLU A 325 17.85 24.01 -14.05
N HIS A 326 17.14 23.55 -13.02
CA HIS A 326 15.73 23.86 -12.87
C HIS A 326 15.59 25.37 -12.67
N PRO A 327 14.58 26.02 -13.27
CA PRO A 327 14.38 27.45 -13.15
C PRO A 327 14.05 27.91 -11.71
N VAL A 328 13.83 26.98 -10.78
CA VAL A 328 13.38 27.17 -9.39
C VAL A 328 13.89 26.02 -8.50
N ARG A 329 14.12 26.26 -7.20
CA ARG A 329 14.50 25.21 -6.22
C ARG A 329 13.33 24.22 -6.02
N THR A 330 13.61 22.92 -5.91
CA THR A 330 12.61 21.87 -5.70
C THR A 330 12.90 21.10 -4.41
N ASN A 331 11.88 20.96 -3.54
CA ASN A 331 11.92 20.05 -2.40
C ASN A 331 11.42 18.66 -2.85
N GLN A 332 12.05 17.59 -2.35
CA GLN A 332 11.65 16.23 -2.66
C GLN A 332 10.44 15.84 -1.80
N ILE A 333 9.30 15.56 -2.44
CA ILE A 333 8.10 15.04 -1.78
C ILE A 333 8.07 13.51 -2.01
N PRO A 334 7.84 12.67 -0.98
CA PRO A 334 7.70 11.23 -1.14
C PRO A 334 6.47 10.87 -2.01
N ARG A 335 6.58 9.86 -2.89
CA ARG A 335 5.44 9.42 -3.73
C ARG A 335 4.41 8.69 -2.88
N LEU A 336 3.15 9.03 -3.06
CA LEU A 336 2.06 8.09 -2.83
C LEU A 336 2.25 6.88 -3.76
N ILE A 337 2.47 5.71 -3.17
CA ILE A 337 2.34 4.42 -3.86
C ILE A 337 0.86 4.29 -4.28
N PRO A 338 0.51 3.77 -5.48
CA PRO A 338 -0.89 3.56 -5.85
C PRO A 338 -1.56 2.59 -4.87
N GLU A 339 -2.80 2.87 -4.47
CA GLU A 339 -3.58 2.07 -3.51
C GLU A 339 -3.47 0.56 -3.78
N GLN A 340 -3.27 -0.23 -2.72
CA GLN A 340 -3.30 -1.67 -2.73
C GLN A 340 -4.69 -2.04 -3.21
N SER A 341 -4.74 -2.55 -4.43
CA SER A 341 -6.00 -2.85 -5.09
C SER A 341 -6.82 -3.78 -4.21
N ILE A 342 -8.14 -3.60 -4.16
CA ILE A 342 -9.08 -4.42 -3.37
C ILE A 342 -8.77 -5.92 -3.52
N TYR A 343 -8.39 -6.36 -4.72
CA TYR A 343 -8.08 -7.75 -5.04
C TYR A 343 -6.79 -8.33 -4.41
N THR A 344 -5.97 -7.51 -3.75
CA THR A 344 -4.77 -7.92 -2.97
C THR A 344 -4.98 -7.85 -1.46
N GLN A 345 -6.19 -7.56 -0.98
CA GLN A 345 -6.56 -7.73 0.42
C GLN A 345 -6.81 -9.22 0.71
N PRO A 346 -6.68 -9.70 1.96
CA PRO A 346 -6.73 -11.13 2.28
C PRO A 346 -8.00 -11.84 1.80
N VAL A 347 -9.18 -11.27 2.05
CA VAL A 347 -10.46 -11.90 1.68
C VAL A 347 -10.69 -11.92 0.15
N PRO A 348 -10.56 -10.80 -0.60
CA PRO A 348 -10.59 -10.84 -2.06
C PRO A 348 -9.49 -11.71 -2.68
N GLY A 349 -8.30 -11.77 -2.06
CA GLY A 349 -7.20 -12.63 -2.48
C GLY A 349 -7.52 -14.12 -2.33
N ILE A 350 -8.15 -14.52 -1.23
CA ILE A 350 -8.61 -15.90 -0.97
C ILE A 350 -9.73 -16.29 -1.95
N VAL A 351 -10.70 -15.39 -2.16
CA VAL A 351 -11.81 -15.59 -3.11
C VAL A 351 -11.30 -15.68 -4.55
N MET A 352 -10.38 -14.80 -4.98
CA MET A 352 -9.77 -14.88 -6.31
C MET A 352 -8.81 -16.08 -6.45
N GLY A 353 -8.20 -16.53 -5.34
CA GLY A 353 -7.38 -17.73 -5.26
C GLY A 353 -8.18 -19.04 -5.31
N GLY A 354 -9.51 -18.97 -5.26
CA GLY A 354 -10.42 -20.10 -5.40
C GLY A 354 -10.46 -21.04 -4.20
N VAL A 355 -10.10 -20.56 -3.00
CA VAL A 355 -10.15 -21.35 -1.76
C VAL A 355 -11.40 -20.99 -0.98
N ARG A 356 -12.26 -21.97 -0.68
CA ARG A 356 -13.41 -21.78 0.22
C ARG A 356 -12.94 -21.80 1.67
N THR A 357 -13.53 -20.92 2.47
CA THR A 357 -13.17 -20.72 3.87
C THR A 357 -14.19 -21.35 4.82
N VAL A 358 -13.69 -22.11 5.79
CA VAL A 358 -14.51 -22.70 6.86
C VAL A 358 -13.96 -22.22 8.20
N ALA A 359 -14.77 -21.51 8.96
CA ALA A 359 -14.47 -21.10 10.32
C ALA A 359 -15.06 -22.05 11.37
N VAL A 360 -14.51 -22.00 12.57
CA VAL A 360 -15.07 -22.63 13.77
C VAL A 360 -15.24 -21.59 14.87
N TYR A 361 -16.22 -21.77 15.75
CA TYR A 361 -16.52 -20.82 16.81
C TYR A 361 -17.06 -21.48 18.09
N SER A 362 -16.79 -20.87 19.24
CA SER A 362 -17.41 -21.26 20.51
C SER A 362 -18.77 -20.59 20.69
N GLU A 363 -19.53 -20.96 21.72
CA GLU A 363 -20.77 -20.24 22.09
C GLU A 363 -20.61 -18.73 22.28
N ALA A 364 -19.47 -18.26 22.77
CA ALA A 364 -19.23 -16.83 22.97
C ALA A 364 -18.92 -16.09 21.65
N ASP A 365 -18.44 -16.81 20.62
CA ASP A 365 -17.96 -16.23 19.37
C ASP A 365 -18.99 -16.32 18.23
N GLU A 366 -20.25 -16.65 18.51
CA GLU A 366 -21.28 -16.82 17.48
C GLU A 366 -21.43 -15.59 16.57
N ASN A 367 -21.22 -14.39 17.12
CA ASN A 367 -21.29 -13.12 16.39
C ASN A 367 -19.91 -12.53 16.04
N ALA A 368 -18.82 -13.27 16.23
CA ALA A 368 -17.46 -12.77 16.01
C ALA A 368 -17.17 -12.45 14.52
N LEU A 369 -16.17 -11.61 14.28
CA LEU A 369 -15.83 -11.13 12.93
C LEU A 369 -15.44 -12.25 11.96
N HIS A 370 -14.65 -13.23 12.40
CA HIS A 370 -14.22 -14.32 11.54
C HIS A 370 -15.37 -15.25 11.12
N VAL A 371 -16.39 -15.40 11.97
CA VAL A 371 -17.62 -16.16 11.65
C VAL A 371 -18.38 -15.47 10.52
N ALA A 372 -18.51 -14.15 10.57
CA ALA A 372 -19.19 -13.37 9.55
C ALA A 372 -18.40 -13.27 8.22
N GLN A 373 -17.09 -13.48 8.25
CA GLN A 373 -16.22 -13.39 7.07
C GLN A 373 -16.06 -14.72 6.32
N ALA A 374 -16.25 -15.86 6.99
CA ALA A 374 -16.08 -17.18 6.37
C ALA A 374 -17.28 -17.58 5.51
N ASP A 375 -17.04 -18.43 4.51
CA ASP A 375 -18.11 -18.99 3.66
C ASP A 375 -19.02 -19.94 4.44
N GLU A 376 -18.45 -20.70 5.38
CA GLU A 376 -19.15 -21.57 6.31
C GLU A 376 -18.57 -21.44 7.73
N ALA A 377 -19.39 -21.62 8.77
CA ALA A 377 -18.93 -21.57 10.15
C ALA A 377 -19.64 -22.63 11.02
N TYR A 378 -18.88 -23.29 11.90
CA TYR A 378 -19.38 -24.39 12.74
C TYR A 378 -19.09 -24.18 14.23
N LYS A 379 -20.11 -24.36 15.05
CA LYS A 379 -20.01 -24.34 16.51
C LYS A 379 -19.24 -25.56 17.02
N ILE A 380 -18.23 -25.35 17.87
CA ILE A 380 -17.32 -26.41 18.36
C ILE A 380 -17.41 -26.68 19.87
N GLY A 381 -18.12 -25.85 20.64
CA GLY A 381 -18.30 -26.08 22.08
C GLY A 381 -18.59 -24.81 22.89
N PRO A 382 -18.54 -24.92 24.22
CA PRO A 382 -18.73 -23.79 25.12
C PRO A 382 -17.53 -22.82 25.09
N PRO A 383 -17.63 -21.64 25.72
CA PRO A 383 -16.63 -20.57 25.58
C PRO A 383 -15.18 -20.94 25.96
N PRO A 384 -14.90 -21.69 27.06
CA PRO A 384 -13.51 -21.98 27.44
C PRO A 384 -12.75 -22.74 26.33
N ALA A 385 -11.61 -22.20 25.91
CA ALA A 385 -10.82 -22.75 24.79
C ALA A 385 -10.47 -24.24 24.94
N ILE A 386 -10.25 -24.73 26.16
CA ILE A 386 -9.96 -26.15 26.45
C ILE A 386 -11.11 -27.08 26.07
N GLN A 387 -12.33 -26.56 26.03
CA GLN A 387 -13.56 -27.27 25.68
C GLN A 387 -14.02 -26.97 24.24
N SER A 388 -13.38 -26.02 23.55
CA SER A 388 -13.67 -25.58 22.18
C SER A 388 -12.43 -25.60 21.29
N TYR A 389 -11.71 -24.48 21.11
CA TYR A 389 -10.61 -24.36 20.12
C TYR A 389 -9.41 -25.31 20.34
N LEU A 390 -9.23 -25.84 21.55
CA LEU A 390 -8.19 -26.84 21.85
C LEU A 390 -8.69 -28.29 21.67
N ARG A 391 -9.95 -28.50 21.30
CA ARG A 391 -10.52 -29.82 21.00
C ARG A 391 -10.17 -30.25 19.58
N GLY A 392 -8.94 -30.70 19.40
CA GLY A 392 -8.44 -31.17 18.09
C GLY A 392 -9.32 -32.27 17.46
N ASP A 393 -9.92 -33.13 18.29
CA ASP A 393 -10.89 -34.14 17.85
C ASP A 393 -12.14 -33.53 17.20
N LYS A 394 -12.67 -32.45 17.79
CA LYS A 394 -13.80 -31.69 17.23
C LYS A 394 -13.43 -30.96 15.94
N LEU A 395 -12.24 -30.38 15.88
CA LEU A 395 -11.78 -29.71 14.66
C LEU A 395 -11.64 -30.68 13.49
N LEU A 396 -11.11 -31.89 13.75
CA LEU A 396 -11.02 -32.96 12.74
C LEU A 396 -12.40 -33.48 12.33
N GLU A 397 -13.34 -33.63 13.27
CA GLU A 397 -14.74 -33.99 12.98
C GLU A 397 -15.38 -33.00 11.99
N ILE A 398 -15.21 -31.69 12.25
CA ILE A 398 -15.73 -30.65 11.36
C ILE A 398 -15.02 -30.67 10.01
N ALA A 399 -13.69 -30.77 9.98
CA ALA A 399 -12.93 -30.81 8.73
C ALA A 399 -13.37 -31.98 7.82
N HIS A 400 -13.66 -33.15 8.39
CA HIS A 400 -14.22 -34.28 7.66
C HIS A 400 -15.64 -34.02 7.18
N LYS A 401 -16.49 -33.44 8.03
CA LYS A 401 -17.88 -33.12 7.70
C LYS A 401 -18.00 -32.13 6.54
N THR A 402 -17.13 -31.14 6.48
CA THR A 402 -17.11 -30.10 5.45
C THR A 402 -16.28 -30.46 4.23
N GLY A 403 -15.47 -31.52 4.32
CA GLY A 403 -14.54 -31.92 3.27
C GLY A 403 -13.36 -30.95 3.11
N CYS A 404 -12.93 -30.29 4.20
CA CYS A 404 -11.73 -29.45 4.21
C CYS A 404 -10.48 -30.27 3.87
N GLN A 405 -9.68 -29.81 2.91
CA GLN A 405 -8.42 -30.46 2.53
C GLN A 405 -7.24 -30.03 3.41
N ALA A 406 -7.35 -28.89 4.08
CA ALA A 406 -6.29 -28.32 4.88
C ALA A 406 -6.82 -27.54 6.09
N ILE A 407 -6.03 -27.47 7.15
CA ILE A 407 -6.31 -26.66 8.35
C ILE A 407 -5.16 -25.68 8.52
N HIS A 408 -5.48 -24.38 8.55
CA HIS A 408 -4.56 -23.33 8.94
C HIS A 408 -4.71 -23.08 10.45
N PRO A 409 -3.70 -23.41 11.28
CA PRO A 409 -3.85 -23.30 12.73
C PRO A 409 -3.68 -21.86 13.25
N GLY A 410 -3.21 -20.93 12.41
CA GLY A 410 -2.91 -19.57 12.82
C GLY A 410 -1.71 -19.55 13.79
N TYR A 411 -1.91 -18.92 14.93
CA TYR A 411 -0.96 -18.86 16.03
C TYR A 411 -1.64 -19.13 17.36
N GLY A 412 -0.90 -19.71 18.31
CA GLY A 412 -1.48 -20.18 19.56
C GLY A 412 -2.42 -21.38 19.34
N PHE A 413 -3.21 -21.71 20.35
CA PHE A 413 -4.09 -22.88 20.35
C PHE A 413 -3.34 -24.18 19.99
N LEU A 414 -3.63 -24.76 18.81
CA LEU A 414 -3.06 -26.02 18.35
C LEU A 414 -1.94 -25.85 17.31
N SER A 415 -1.49 -24.62 17.04
CA SER A 415 -0.46 -24.34 16.02
C SER A 415 0.90 -24.99 16.29
N GLU A 416 1.20 -25.27 17.55
CA GLU A 416 2.47 -25.90 17.98
C GLU A 416 2.19 -27.24 18.69
N ASN A 417 1.00 -27.82 18.47
CA ASN A 417 0.63 -29.10 19.06
C ASN A 417 1.04 -30.26 18.13
N VAL A 418 2.07 -31.01 18.55
CA VAL A 418 2.61 -32.15 17.80
C VAL A 418 1.53 -33.20 17.50
N GLU A 419 0.72 -33.57 18.49
CA GLU A 419 -0.30 -34.61 18.34
C GLU A 419 -1.38 -34.20 17.33
N PHE A 420 -1.77 -32.92 17.33
CA PHE A 420 -2.74 -32.40 16.38
C PHE A 420 -2.20 -32.42 14.95
N ALA A 421 -0.96 -31.98 14.73
CA ALA A 421 -0.31 -32.04 13.42
C ALA A 421 -0.21 -33.48 12.89
N GLU A 422 0.19 -34.44 13.73
CA GLU A 422 0.20 -35.87 13.37
C GLU A 422 -1.20 -36.41 13.07
N ASN A 423 -2.21 -35.97 13.83
CA ASN A 423 -3.58 -36.42 13.60
C ASN A 423 -4.15 -35.85 12.31
N CYS A 424 -3.83 -34.61 11.92
CA CYS A 424 -4.16 -34.07 10.61
C CYS A 424 -3.58 -34.94 9.48
N GLU A 425 -2.28 -35.28 9.56
CA GLU A 425 -1.60 -36.13 8.58
C GLU A 425 -2.24 -37.53 8.49
N LYS A 426 -2.53 -38.18 9.62
CA LYS A 426 -3.20 -39.49 9.68
C LYS A 426 -4.60 -39.47 9.07
N ASN A 427 -5.27 -38.31 9.07
CA ASN A 427 -6.61 -38.12 8.52
C ASN A 427 -6.60 -37.60 7.07
N GLY A 428 -5.43 -37.45 6.44
CA GLY A 428 -5.31 -36.93 5.08
C GLY A 428 -5.65 -35.44 4.95
N ILE A 429 -5.57 -34.69 6.06
CA ILE A 429 -5.80 -33.25 6.11
C ILE A 429 -4.43 -32.55 6.18
N ILE A 430 -4.18 -31.62 5.27
CA ILE A 430 -2.92 -30.88 5.24
C ILE A 430 -2.88 -29.90 6.43
N PHE A 431 -1.93 -30.09 7.34
CA PHE A 431 -1.61 -29.10 8.36
C PHE A 431 -0.75 -27.99 7.71
N ILE A 432 -1.30 -26.77 7.61
CA ILE A 432 -0.58 -25.64 7.00
C ILE A 432 0.41 -25.07 8.02
N GLY A 433 1.58 -25.70 8.12
CA GLY A 433 2.63 -25.36 9.06
C GLY A 433 3.81 -26.33 8.95
N PRO A 434 4.75 -26.29 9.90
CA PRO A 434 5.88 -27.22 9.91
C PRO A 434 5.43 -28.66 10.20
N PRO A 435 6.24 -29.67 9.82
CA PRO A 435 5.94 -31.05 10.13
C PRO A 435 6.01 -31.31 11.64
N ALA A 436 5.27 -32.32 12.11
CA ALA A 436 5.21 -32.69 13.52
C ALA A 436 6.58 -32.98 14.15
N SER A 437 7.54 -33.50 13.36
CA SER A 437 8.92 -33.70 13.80
C SER A 437 9.61 -32.38 14.15
N ALA A 438 9.48 -31.35 13.32
CA ALA A 438 10.09 -30.04 13.56
C ALA A 438 9.46 -29.35 14.78
N ILE A 439 8.14 -29.46 14.94
CA ILE A 439 7.42 -28.94 16.13
C ILE A 439 7.96 -29.62 17.40
N ARG A 440 8.11 -30.95 17.37
CA ARG A 440 8.61 -31.75 18.50
C ARG A 440 10.07 -31.40 18.85
N ASP A 441 10.94 -31.30 17.84
CA ASP A 441 12.36 -31.03 18.03
C ASP A 441 12.59 -29.64 18.64
N MET A 442 11.79 -28.65 18.25
CA MET A 442 11.88 -27.28 18.77
C MET A 442 11.15 -27.05 20.10
N GLY A 443 10.14 -27.87 20.41
CA GLY A 443 9.41 -27.78 21.68
C GLY A 443 10.22 -28.18 22.93
N ILE A 444 11.33 -28.91 22.76
CA ILE A 444 12.19 -29.36 23.86
C ILE A 444 13.49 -28.53 23.88
N LYS A 445 13.67 -27.67 24.90
CA LYS A 445 14.80 -26.70 24.99
C LYS A 445 16.20 -27.32 24.88
N SER A 446 16.43 -28.48 25.50
CA SER A 446 17.73 -29.15 25.41
C SER A 446 17.99 -29.66 23.99
N LYS A 447 16.98 -30.33 23.41
CA LYS A 447 17.07 -30.89 22.06
C LYS A 447 17.22 -29.81 21.00
N SER A 448 16.49 -28.69 21.13
CA SER A 448 16.60 -27.58 20.20
C SER A 448 18.00 -26.97 20.22
N LYS A 449 18.60 -26.78 21.40
CA LYS A 449 19.98 -26.28 21.53
C LYS A 449 21.04 -27.21 20.95
N GLU A 450 20.91 -28.52 21.15
CA GLU A 450 21.80 -29.51 20.53
C GLU A 450 21.77 -29.40 19.01
N ILE A 451 20.57 -29.40 18.41
CA ILE A 451 20.39 -29.28 16.96
C ILE A 451 20.96 -27.94 16.45
N MET A 452 20.70 -26.84 17.15
CA MET A 452 21.22 -25.52 16.77
C MET A 452 22.75 -25.44 16.86
N SER A 453 23.34 -26.05 17.89
CA SER A 453 24.80 -26.14 18.05
C SER A 453 25.44 -26.92 16.91
N GLU A 454 24.89 -28.10 16.58
CA GLU A 454 25.34 -28.94 15.45
C GLU A 454 25.18 -28.22 14.10
N ALA A 455 24.15 -27.39 13.96
CA ALA A 455 23.90 -26.57 12.77
C ALA A 455 24.78 -25.30 12.67
N GLY A 456 25.67 -25.06 13.65
CA GLY A 456 26.52 -23.88 13.69
C GLY A 456 25.75 -22.58 13.88
N VAL A 457 24.63 -22.63 14.60
CA VAL A 457 23.87 -21.46 15.05
C VAL A 457 24.43 -21.05 16.43
N PRO A 458 24.83 -19.79 16.64
CA PRO A 458 25.35 -19.35 17.93
C PRO A 458 24.32 -19.59 19.04
N ILE A 459 24.69 -20.30 20.10
CA ILE A 459 23.86 -20.51 21.29
C ILE A 459 24.49 -19.78 22.48
N ILE A 460 23.67 -19.41 23.47
CA ILE A 460 24.19 -18.80 24.71
C ILE A 460 25.11 -19.82 25.39
N GLU A 461 26.32 -19.38 25.74
CA GLU A 461 27.24 -20.21 26.51
C GLU A 461 26.60 -20.62 27.83
N GLY A 462 26.61 -21.92 28.13
CA GLY A 462 25.89 -22.45 29.27
C GLY A 462 26.30 -23.86 29.63
N TYR A 463 25.65 -24.39 30.66
CA TYR A 463 25.75 -25.76 31.11
C TYR A 463 24.36 -26.37 31.28
N HIS A 464 24.15 -27.52 30.64
CA HIS A 464 22.91 -28.29 30.66
C HIS A 464 23.19 -29.80 30.78
N GLY A 465 24.29 -30.16 31.45
CA GLY A 465 24.67 -31.56 31.67
C GLY A 465 23.84 -32.22 32.77
N GLU A 466 23.95 -33.56 32.84
CA GLU A 466 23.20 -34.36 33.82
C GLU A 466 23.71 -34.22 35.26
N ASP A 467 24.95 -33.74 35.47
CA ASP A 467 25.49 -33.53 36.81
C ASP A 467 24.95 -32.24 37.43
N GLN A 468 23.93 -32.41 38.27
CA GLN A 468 23.21 -31.33 38.95
C GLN A 468 23.75 -31.02 40.37
N SER A 469 24.93 -31.54 40.70
CA SER A 469 25.58 -31.28 41.99
C SER A 469 25.95 -29.80 42.15
N LYS A 470 25.79 -29.26 43.36
CA LYS A 470 26.07 -27.85 43.65
C LYS A 470 27.53 -27.47 43.30
N ALA A 471 28.48 -28.36 43.59
CA ALA A 471 29.89 -28.16 43.27
C ALA A 471 30.13 -28.05 41.76
N LYS A 472 29.53 -28.95 40.95
CA LYS A 472 29.68 -28.92 39.50
C LYS A 472 29.01 -27.69 38.88
N LEU A 473 27.80 -27.35 39.31
CA LEU A 473 27.11 -26.14 38.85
C LEU A 473 27.91 -24.87 39.17
N LYS A 474 28.57 -24.80 40.33
CA LYS A 474 29.43 -23.66 40.68
C LYS A 474 30.71 -23.60 39.83
N GLU A 475 31.34 -24.74 39.56
CA GLU A 475 32.49 -24.84 38.65
C GLU A 475 32.11 -24.35 37.23
N GLU A 476 30.96 -24.77 36.72
CA GLU A 476 30.47 -24.35 35.40
C GLU A 476 30.08 -22.87 35.37
N ALA A 477 29.49 -22.34 36.45
CA ALA A 477 29.22 -20.91 36.58
C ALA A 477 30.51 -20.07 36.51
N LEU A 478 31.60 -20.53 37.13
CA LEU A 478 32.92 -19.91 37.04
C LEU A 478 33.51 -20.00 35.63
N ARG A 479 33.31 -21.13 34.94
CA ARG A 479 33.75 -21.32 33.55
C ARG A 479 33.04 -20.38 32.57
N ILE A 480 31.71 -20.26 32.70
CA ILE A 480 30.87 -19.33 31.91
C ILE A 480 31.20 -17.86 32.26
N GLY A 481 31.52 -17.62 33.53
CA GLY A 481 31.84 -16.32 34.08
C GLY A 481 30.59 -15.50 34.43
N PHE A 482 30.63 -14.80 35.56
CA PHE A 482 29.54 -13.96 36.04
C PHE A 482 29.37 -12.67 35.18
N PRO A 483 28.15 -12.08 35.11
CA PRO A 483 26.90 -12.59 35.68
C PRO A 483 26.37 -13.82 34.92
N VAL A 484 25.73 -14.74 35.65
CA VAL A 484 25.11 -15.96 35.11
C VAL A 484 23.63 -16.03 35.45
N MET A 485 22.84 -16.61 34.57
CA MET A 485 21.42 -16.88 34.77
C MET A 485 21.20 -18.36 35.01
N ILE A 486 20.51 -18.68 36.10
CA ILE A 486 20.08 -20.01 36.49
C ILE A 486 18.62 -20.15 36.04
N LYS A 487 18.31 -21.14 35.19
CA LYS A 487 16.96 -21.40 34.71
C LYS A 487 16.54 -22.83 35.03
N ALA A 488 15.28 -23.05 35.38
CA ALA A 488 14.71 -24.38 35.42
C ALA A 488 14.69 -25.03 34.02
N VAL A 489 14.96 -26.33 33.93
CA VAL A 489 14.87 -27.08 32.65
C VAL A 489 13.41 -27.22 32.22
N ARG A 490 12.51 -27.42 33.18
CA ARG A 490 11.07 -27.44 32.96
C ARG A 490 10.48 -26.09 33.34
N GLY A 491 9.69 -25.51 32.42
CA GLY A 491 8.98 -24.25 32.66
C GLY A 491 9.18 -23.19 31.58
N GLY A 492 8.15 -22.36 31.39
CA GLY A 492 8.13 -21.16 30.54
C GLY A 492 7.66 -19.93 31.33
N GLY A 493 7.83 -18.73 30.76
CA GLY A 493 7.32 -17.50 31.37
C GLY A 493 8.10 -16.98 32.59
N GLY A 494 9.39 -17.33 32.70
CA GLY A 494 10.32 -16.76 33.67
C GLY A 494 10.22 -17.24 35.12
N LYS A 495 9.31 -18.17 35.43
CA LYS A 495 9.23 -18.85 36.72
C LYS A 495 10.44 -19.78 36.91
N GLY A 496 11.07 -19.73 38.08
CA GLY A 496 12.28 -20.51 38.40
C GLY A 496 13.57 -20.00 37.75
N MET A 497 13.62 -18.71 37.40
CA MET A 497 14.84 -18.05 36.92
C MET A 497 15.46 -17.16 37.99
N ARG A 498 16.79 -17.22 38.16
CA ARG A 498 17.55 -16.33 39.04
C ARG A 498 18.81 -15.84 38.35
N ILE A 499 19.22 -14.62 38.68
CA ILE A 499 20.48 -14.05 38.21
C ILE A 499 21.43 -14.06 39.40
N ALA A 500 22.63 -14.59 39.19
CA ALA A 500 23.74 -14.44 40.11
C ALA A 500 24.71 -13.43 39.49
N LEU A 501 24.88 -12.27 40.13
CA LEU A 501 25.79 -11.23 39.63
C LEU A 501 27.24 -11.52 40.00
N SER A 502 27.45 -12.25 41.09
CA SER A 502 28.75 -12.58 41.65
C SER A 502 28.80 -14.02 42.16
N GLU A 503 30.00 -14.54 42.40
CA GLU A 503 30.18 -15.89 42.95
C GLU A 503 29.55 -16.05 44.34
N SER A 504 29.58 -14.99 45.16
CA SER A 504 28.99 -15.00 46.50
C SER A 504 27.46 -15.16 46.51
N GLU A 505 26.79 -14.69 45.46
CA GLU A 505 25.32 -14.77 45.33
C GLU A 505 24.83 -16.08 44.71
N PHE A 506 25.73 -16.84 44.07
CA PHE A 506 25.36 -18.01 43.28
C PHE A 506 24.61 -19.08 44.08
N ASP A 507 25.08 -19.36 45.29
CA ASP A 507 24.51 -20.41 46.13
C ASP A 507 23.07 -20.11 46.55
N GLU A 508 22.77 -18.85 46.89
CA GLU A 508 21.43 -18.41 47.27
C GLU A 508 20.50 -18.40 46.05
N ALA A 509 20.98 -17.86 44.93
CA ALA A 509 20.24 -17.85 43.66
C ALA A 509 19.89 -19.27 43.19
N LEU A 510 20.82 -20.23 43.34
CA LEU A 510 20.62 -21.62 42.95
C LEU A 510 19.54 -22.31 43.79
N GLU A 511 19.60 -22.18 45.11
CA GLU A 511 18.59 -22.79 46.01
C GLU A 511 17.20 -22.17 45.80
N SER A 512 17.16 -20.85 45.57
CA SER A 512 15.91 -20.14 45.25
C SER A 512 15.31 -20.65 43.93
N ALA A 513 16.11 -20.78 42.87
CA ALA A 513 15.67 -21.30 41.58
C ALA A 513 15.19 -22.76 41.67
N LYS A 514 15.93 -23.64 42.35
CA LYS A 514 15.55 -25.05 42.56
C LYS A 514 14.25 -25.18 43.36
N SER A 515 14.12 -24.41 44.43
CA SER A 515 12.93 -24.43 45.28
C SER A 515 11.68 -23.96 44.54
N GLU A 516 11.79 -22.90 43.73
CA GLU A 516 10.68 -22.41 42.92
C GLU A 516 10.31 -23.41 41.82
N SER A 517 11.31 -23.97 41.12
CA SER A 517 11.10 -24.99 40.09
C SER A 517 10.44 -26.24 40.64
N GLN A 518 10.87 -26.71 41.82
CA GLN A 518 10.28 -27.87 42.48
C GLN A 518 8.81 -27.64 42.82
N LYS A 519 8.47 -26.43 43.32
CA LYS A 519 7.09 -26.06 43.65
C LYS A 519 6.21 -25.90 42.42
N ALA A 520 6.76 -25.35 41.33
CA ALA A 520 6.00 -25.03 40.13
C ALA A 520 5.85 -26.22 39.17
N PHE A 521 6.90 -27.06 39.05
CA PHE A 521 7.02 -28.06 37.98
C PHE A 521 7.37 -29.47 38.49
N GLY A 522 7.55 -29.65 39.81
CA GLY A 522 7.91 -30.93 40.40
C GLY A 522 9.33 -31.42 40.05
N ASP A 523 10.16 -30.53 39.48
CA ASP A 523 11.51 -30.83 38.99
C ASP A 523 12.49 -29.77 39.49
N SER A 524 13.63 -30.21 40.04
CA SER A 524 14.70 -29.35 40.56
C SER A 524 15.90 -29.21 39.60
N VAL A 525 15.84 -29.79 38.40
CA VAL A 525 16.92 -29.71 37.42
C VAL A 525 16.99 -28.30 36.85
N VAL A 526 18.19 -27.73 36.86
CA VAL A 526 18.48 -26.38 36.35
C VAL A 526 19.53 -26.42 35.25
N LEU A 527 19.55 -25.36 34.45
CA LEU A 527 20.56 -25.05 33.46
C LEU A 527 21.19 -23.69 33.79
N LEU A 528 22.47 -23.54 33.46
CA LEU A 528 23.21 -22.30 33.63
C LEU A 528 23.45 -21.67 32.25
N GLU A 529 23.28 -20.37 32.15
CA GLU A 529 23.51 -19.60 30.94
C GLU A 529 24.25 -18.31 31.26
N LYS A 530 25.06 -17.82 30.33
CA LYS A 530 25.61 -16.48 30.40
C LYS A 530 24.47 -15.46 30.43
N PHE A 531 24.47 -14.56 31.43
CA PHE A 531 23.48 -13.50 31.48
C PHE A 531 23.86 -12.37 30.53
N VAL A 532 22.92 -11.97 29.66
CA VAL A 532 23.06 -10.81 28.77
C VAL A 532 22.39 -9.63 29.47
N ALA A 533 23.18 -8.62 29.86
CA ALA A 533 22.72 -7.52 30.70
C ALA A 533 21.74 -6.58 30.00
N GLU A 534 21.97 -6.29 28.71
CA GLU A 534 21.13 -5.39 27.92
C GLU A 534 20.61 -6.12 26.67
N PRO A 535 19.71 -7.11 26.84
CA PRO A 535 19.29 -7.94 25.73
C PRO A 535 18.23 -7.22 24.90
N ARG A 536 18.46 -7.20 23.58
CA ARG A 536 17.45 -6.95 22.57
C ARG A 536 16.85 -8.28 22.12
N HIS A 537 15.53 -8.31 22.03
CA HIS A 537 14.81 -9.44 21.46
C HIS A 537 14.70 -9.21 19.96
N VAL A 538 15.58 -9.85 19.18
CA VAL A 538 15.60 -9.75 17.72
C VAL A 538 15.27 -11.10 17.13
N GLU A 539 14.30 -11.14 16.22
CA GLU A 539 13.82 -12.38 15.65
C GLU A 539 13.86 -12.33 14.13
N VAL A 540 14.06 -13.47 13.48
CA VAL A 540 14.17 -13.57 12.02
C VAL A 540 13.03 -14.40 11.47
N GLN A 541 12.28 -13.81 10.54
CA GLN A 541 11.28 -14.55 9.78
C GLN A 541 11.99 -15.51 8.83
N VAL A 542 11.67 -16.80 8.91
CA VAL A 542 12.10 -17.81 7.96
C VAL A 542 10.91 -18.41 7.23
N PHE A 543 11.17 -18.90 6.03
CA PHE A 543 10.20 -19.62 5.23
C PHE A 543 10.90 -20.78 4.52
N ALA A 544 10.30 -21.95 4.56
CA ALA A 544 10.84 -23.15 3.91
C ALA A 544 9.76 -23.91 3.15
N ASP A 545 10.15 -24.62 2.10
CA ASP A 545 9.25 -25.49 1.32
C ASP A 545 9.59 -26.97 1.49
N THR A 546 8.75 -27.84 0.92
CA THR A 546 8.95 -29.30 0.94
C THR A 546 10.09 -29.78 0.03
N HIS A 547 10.72 -28.87 -0.72
CA HIS A 547 11.81 -29.17 -1.66
C HIS A 547 13.19 -28.89 -1.06
N GLY A 548 13.24 -28.48 0.21
CA GLY A 548 14.47 -28.18 0.95
C GLY A 548 14.99 -26.75 0.73
N ASN A 549 14.23 -25.90 0.04
CA ASN A 549 14.55 -24.48 -0.03
C ASN A 549 14.14 -23.79 1.27
N ALA A 550 14.97 -22.85 1.71
CA ALA A 550 14.65 -22.00 2.85
C ALA A 550 15.27 -20.61 2.67
N VAL A 551 14.51 -19.57 3.02
CA VAL A 551 14.87 -18.16 2.92
C VAL A 551 14.54 -17.43 4.23
N HIS A 552 15.19 -16.29 4.47
CA HIS A 552 14.80 -15.35 5.52
C HIS A 552 14.16 -14.09 4.92
N LEU A 553 13.15 -13.55 5.60
CA LEU A 553 12.44 -12.32 5.26
C LEU A 553 12.80 -11.19 6.24
N PHE A 554 14.11 -11.05 6.47
CA PHE A 554 14.70 -10.11 7.43
C PHE A 554 14.26 -10.33 8.87
N GLU A 555 14.75 -9.45 9.74
CA GLU A 555 14.55 -9.47 11.18
C GLU A 555 13.54 -8.43 11.66
N ARG A 556 12.96 -8.70 12.83
CA ARG A 556 12.11 -7.80 13.61
C ARG A 556 12.75 -7.58 14.98
N ASP A 557 12.56 -6.40 15.54
CA ASP A 557 12.91 -6.10 16.93
C ASP A 557 11.62 -6.05 17.76
N CYS A 558 11.55 -6.93 18.74
CA CYS A 558 10.41 -7.09 19.65
C CYS A 558 10.82 -6.78 21.09
N SER A 559 11.88 -5.97 21.29
CA SER A 559 12.45 -5.70 22.61
C SER A 559 11.48 -4.96 23.52
N VAL A 560 10.58 -4.14 22.98
CA VAL A 560 9.60 -3.41 23.78
C VAL A 560 8.46 -4.34 24.19
N GLN A 561 8.61 -4.93 25.38
CA GLN A 561 7.71 -5.93 25.94
C GLN A 561 7.40 -5.67 27.41
N ARG A 562 6.22 -6.08 27.87
CA ARG A 562 5.77 -6.03 29.28
C ARG A 562 5.63 -7.45 29.80
N ARG A 563 6.41 -7.84 30.81
CA ARG A 563 6.35 -9.21 31.40
C ARG A 563 6.35 -10.32 30.34
N HIS A 564 7.24 -10.19 29.34
CA HIS A 564 7.36 -11.07 28.18
C HIS A 564 6.23 -11.00 27.12
N GLN A 565 5.29 -10.06 27.23
CA GLN A 565 4.30 -9.78 26.20
C GLN A 565 4.77 -8.65 25.30
N LYS A 566 4.89 -8.91 24.00
CA LYS A 566 5.31 -7.91 22.99
C LYS A 566 4.25 -6.81 22.87
N ILE A 567 4.69 -5.54 22.83
CA ILE A 567 3.81 -4.36 22.87
C ILE A 567 3.90 -3.56 21.56
N ILE A 568 5.13 -3.16 21.19
CA ILE A 568 5.44 -2.53 19.90
C ILE A 568 6.61 -3.29 19.27
N GLU A 569 6.41 -3.71 18.04
CA GLU A 569 7.38 -4.40 17.22
C GLU A 569 7.79 -3.53 16.04
N GLU A 570 9.02 -3.70 15.55
CA GLU A 570 9.49 -2.96 14.39
C GLU A 570 10.36 -3.80 13.45
N ALA A 571 10.24 -3.53 12.16
CA ALA A 571 11.04 -4.17 11.12
C ALA A 571 11.55 -3.13 10.11
N PRO A 572 12.84 -3.15 9.70
CA PRO A 572 13.92 -3.97 10.27
C PRO A 572 14.32 -3.51 11.68
N ALA A 573 15.13 -4.32 12.38
CA ALA A 573 15.62 -3.95 13.70
C ALA A 573 16.54 -2.70 13.64
N PRO A 574 16.37 -1.71 14.56
CA PRO A 574 17.11 -0.46 14.51
C PRO A 574 18.60 -0.65 14.81
N GLY A 575 19.46 0.10 14.14
CA GLY A 575 20.90 0.13 14.42
C GLY A 575 21.71 -1.09 13.96
N LEU A 576 21.11 -2.10 13.30
CA LEU A 576 21.87 -3.25 12.81
C LEU A 576 22.58 -2.99 11.48
N SER A 577 23.88 -3.29 11.43
CA SER A 577 24.66 -3.23 10.20
C SER A 577 24.19 -4.27 9.17
N LYS A 578 24.43 -4.01 7.87
CA LYS A 578 24.10 -4.96 6.80
C LYS A 578 24.78 -6.32 6.99
N LYS A 579 26.01 -6.32 7.52
CA LYS A 579 26.78 -7.53 7.78
C LYS A 579 26.11 -8.37 8.87
N LEU A 580 25.82 -7.77 10.02
CA LEU A 580 25.18 -8.44 11.15
C LEU A 580 23.79 -8.99 10.76
N ARG A 581 23.02 -8.22 9.99
CA ARG A 581 21.73 -8.66 9.44
C ARG A 581 21.86 -9.88 8.55
N SER A 582 22.87 -9.91 7.68
CA SER A 582 23.15 -11.08 6.84
C SER A 582 23.58 -12.30 7.65
N GLU A 583 24.34 -12.10 8.73
CA GLU A 583 24.77 -13.18 9.63
C GLU A 583 23.60 -13.76 10.41
N LEU A 584 22.72 -12.91 10.96
CA LEU A 584 21.47 -13.28 11.61
C LEU A 584 20.56 -14.08 10.66
N GLY A 585 20.32 -13.54 9.45
CA GLY A 585 19.51 -14.18 8.43
C GLY A 585 20.05 -15.56 8.02
N ALA A 586 21.36 -15.66 7.79
CA ALA A 586 22.00 -16.93 7.44
C ALA A 586 21.95 -17.95 8.59
N ALA A 587 22.08 -17.51 9.84
CA ALA A 587 21.94 -18.38 11.01
C ALA A 587 20.51 -18.92 11.14
N ALA A 588 19.50 -18.07 10.93
CA ALA A 588 18.10 -18.49 10.96
C ALA A 588 17.76 -19.50 9.84
N VAL A 589 18.29 -19.31 8.64
CA VAL A 589 18.11 -20.28 7.53
C VAL A 589 18.77 -21.62 7.86
N ARG A 590 19.96 -21.62 8.49
CA ARG A 590 20.59 -22.86 8.95
C ARG A 590 19.75 -23.57 10.01
N ALA A 591 19.21 -22.82 10.98
CA ALA A 591 18.30 -23.35 11.99
C ALA A 591 17.09 -24.06 11.35
N ALA A 592 16.41 -23.38 10.41
CA ALA A 592 15.25 -23.94 9.72
C ALA A 592 15.61 -25.21 8.93
N LYS A 593 16.74 -25.22 8.22
CA LYS A 593 17.19 -26.40 7.45
C LYS A 593 17.56 -27.58 8.35
N ALA A 594 18.14 -27.33 9.52
CA ALA A 594 18.59 -28.38 10.43
C ALA A 594 17.44 -29.25 10.96
N VAL A 595 16.23 -28.68 11.06
CA VAL A 595 15.04 -29.37 11.57
C VAL A 595 14.08 -29.81 10.46
N GLY A 596 14.46 -29.65 9.18
CA GLY A 596 13.58 -29.95 8.05
C GLY A 596 12.29 -29.13 8.07
N TYR A 597 12.40 -27.84 8.40
CA TYR A 597 11.26 -26.95 8.58
C TYR A 597 10.46 -26.74 7.28
N VAL A 598 9.15 -26.51 7.38
CA VAL A 598 8.24 -26.20 6.25
C VAL A 598 7.27 -25.10 6.67
N GLY A 599 6.91 -24.22 5.73
CA GLY A 599 6.01 -23.09 5.96
C GLY A 599 6.71 -21.91 6.63
N ALA A 600 5.92 -21.06 7.30
CA ALA A 600 6.41 -19.89 8.02
C ALA A 600 6.91 -20.29 9.43
N GLY A 601 8.05 -19.73 9.83
CA GLY A 601 8.61 -19.90 11.17
C GLY A 601 9.40 -18.69 11.60
N THR A 602 9.66 -18.56 12.90
CA THR A 602 10.48 -17.45 13.41
C THR A 602 11.56 -17.99 14.33
N VAL A 603 12.81 -17.60 14.05
CA VAL A 603 13.96 -17.91 14.90
C VAL A 603 14.24 -16.71 15.78
N GLU A 604 14.06 -16.85 17.10
CA GLU A 604 14.26 -15.78 18.07
C GLU A 604 15.70 -15.79 18.59
N PHE A 605 16.32 -14.60 18.59
CA PHE A 605 17.67 -14.37 19.08
C PHE A 605 17.67 -13.34 20.20
N ILE A 606 18.55 -13.56 21.18
CA ILE A 606 18.97 -12.52 22.11
C ILE A 606 20.20 -11.85 21.52
N LEU A 607 20.08 -10.57 21.19
CA LEU A 607 21.17 -9.72 20.73
C LEU A 607 21.63 -8.82 21.87
N ASP A 608 22.91 -8.89 22.24
CA ASP A 608 23.50 -7.94 23.18
C ASP A 608 23.64 -6.57 22.52
N ARG A 609 23.03 -5.55 23.15
CA ARG A 609 23.09 -4.15 22.68
C ARG A 609 24.53 -3.64 22.58
N SER A 610 25.40 -4.03 23.50
CA SER A 610 26.77 -3.50 23.61
C SER A 610 27.76 -4.21 22.67
N SER A 611 27.82 -5.54 22.72
CA SER A 611 28.78 -6.30 21.90
C SER A 611 28.27 -6.62 20.49
N HIS A 612 26.98 -6.45 20.22
CA HIS A 612 26.29 -6.93 19.01
C HIS A 612 26.44 -8.45 18.76
N SER A 613 26.82 -9.22 19.80
CA SER A 613 26.76 -10.68 19.75
C SER A 613 25.31 -11.14 19.85
N PHE A 614 24.93 -12.12 19.03
CA PHE A 614 23.58 -12.69 19.04
C PHE A 614 23.64 -14.18 19.33
N HIS A 615 22.61 -14.67 20.01
CA HIS A 615 22.52 -16.06 20.43
C HIS A 615 21.10 -16.56 20.28
N PHE A 616 20.94 -17.78 19.79
CA PHE A 616 19.67 -18.46 19.65
C PHE A 616 18.98 -18.59 21.00
N MET A 617 17.71 -18.20 21.04
CA MET A 617 16.84 -18.36 22.20
C MET A 617 15.90 -19.54 21.98
N GLU A 618 15.07 -19.46 20.95
CA GLU A 618 14.11 -20.50 20.56
C GLU A 618 13.66 -20.33 19.11
N MET A 619 12.91 -21.30 18.61
CA MET A 619 12.28 -21.24 17.29
C MET A 619 10.78 -21.48 17.46
N ASN A 620 9.98 -20.46 17.13
CA ASN A 620 8.53 -20.57 17.15
C ASN A 620 8.06 -21.25 15.86
N THR A 621 7.36 -22.36 16.01
CA THR A 621 7.04 -23.28 14.90
C THR A 621 5.73 -22.93 14.21
N ARG A 622 5.52 -21.64 13.96
CA ARG A 622 4.26 -21.05 13.46
C ARG A 622 4.49 -19.68 12.83
N LEU A 623 3.44 -19.15 12.20
CA LEU A 623 3.37 -17.73 11.86
C LEU A 623 3.37 -16.90 13.16
N GLN A 624 4.15 -15.82 13.20
CA GLN A 624 4.15 -14.90 14.34
C GLN A 624 3.01 -13.88 14.23
N VAL A 625 2.59 -13.34 15.37
CA VAL A 625 1.50 -12.34 15.42
C VAL A 625 1.91 -11.09 14.64
N GLU A 626 3.16 -10.69 14.82
CA GLU A 626 3.87 -9.54 14.26
C GLU A 626 4.45 -9.78 12.86
N HIS A 627 3.97 -10.81 12.14
CA HIS A 627 4.36 -11.01 10.74
C HIS A 627 3.99 -9.85 9.79
N PRO A 628 2.94 -9.01 10.02
CA PRO A 628 2.60 -7.93 9.12
C PRO A 628 3.73 -6.92 8.90
N ILE A 629 4.55 -6.61 9.91
CA ILE A 629 5.68 -5.68 9.72
C ILE A 629 6.75 -6.26 8.78
N THR A 630 6.94 -7.59 8.76
CA THR A 630 7.78 -8.26 7.76
C THR A 630 7.17 -8.16 6.37
N GLU A 631 5.86 -8.37 6.24
CA GLU A 631 5.15 -8.24 4.96
C GLU A 631 5.26 -6.82 4.40
N MET A 632 5.09 -5.80 5.25
CA MET A 632 5.15 -4.39 4.84
C MET A 632 6.53 -3.98 4.31
N ILE A 633 7.62 -4.49 4.89
CA ILE A 633 8.98 -4.16 4.41
C ILE A 633 9.45 -5.02 3.22
N THR A 634 8.82 -6.18 2.99
CA THR A 634 9.21 -7.09 1.90
C THR A 634 8.27 -7.04 0.70
N GLY A 635 7.02 -6.60 0.88
CA GLY A 635 5.96 -6.66 -0.13
C GLY A 635 5.49 -8.10 -0.40
N THR A 636 5.58 -9.00 0.59
CA THR A 636 5.16 -10.39 0.49
C THR A 636 3.86 -10.64 1.26
N ASP A 637 3.16 -11.74 0.95
CA ASP A 637 2.03 -12.27 1.71
C ASP A 637 2.44 -13.66 2.21
N LEU A 638 2.71 -13.76 3.51
CA LEU A 638 3.23 -14.95 4.15
C LEU A 638 2.17 -16.03 4.27
N VAL A 639 0.89 -15.66 4.43
CA VAL A 639 -0.23 -16.62 4.47
C VAL A 639 -0.47 -17.21 3.09
N GLU A 640 -0.37 -16.41 2.03
CA GLU A 640 -0.40 -16.90 0.64
C GLU A 640 0.74 -17.89 0.39
N TRP A 641 1.95 -17.59 0.84
CA TRP A 641 3.09 -18.50 0.73
C TRP A 641 2.87 -19.79 1.53
N GLN A 642 2.24 -19.72 2.70
CA GLN A 642 1.93 -20.91 3.51
C GLN A 642 1.00 -21.85 2.75
N ILE A 643 -0.02 -21.29 2.08
CA ILE A 643 -0.95 -22.06 1.25
C ILE A 643 -0.24 -22.67 0.03
N LYS A 644 0.61 -21.92 -0.67
CA LYS A 644 1.38 -22.42 -1.83
C LYS A 644 2.31 -23.56 -1.44
N VAL A 645 3.08 -23.39 -0.38
CA VAL A 645 3.98 -24.43 0.12
C VAL A 645 3.19 -25.66 0.60
N ALA A 646 2.05 -25.46 1.27
CA ALA A 646 1.18 -26.57 1.68
C ALA A 646 0.60 -27.35 0.49
N ARG A 647 0.49 -26.74 -0.71
CA ARG A 647 0.14 -27.42 -1.97
C ARG A 647 1.31 -28.17 -2.60
N GLY A 648 2.50 -28.11 -2.00
CA GLY A 648 3.73 -28.71 -2.52
C GLY A 648 4.45 -27.84 -3.56
N GLU A 649 4.13 -26.54 -3.67
CA GLU A 649 4.84 -25.62 -4.54
C GLU A 649 6.21 -25.22 -3.94
N GLU A 650 7.16 -24.84 -4.80
CA GLU A 650 8.43 -24.23 -4.37
C GLU A 650 8.21 -22.79 -3.87
N LEU A 651 9.17 -22.28 -3.09
CA LEU A 651 9.16 -20.89 -2.65
C LEU A 651 9.05 -19.90 -3.83
N PRO A 652 8.15 -18.91 -3.78
CA PRO A 652 7.96 -17.96 -4.89
C PRO A 652 9.18 -17.11 -5.22
N LEU A 653 10.04 -16.85 -4.24
CA LEU A 653 11.25 -16.01 -4.38
C LEU A 653 12.48 -16.69 -3.77
N THR A 654 13.63 -16.49 -4.41
CA THR A 654 14.94 -16.83 -3.83
C THR A 654 15.43 -15.72 -2.91
N GLN A 655 16.42 -16.01 -2.06
CA GLN A 655 16.94 -15.07 -1.07
C GLN A 655 17.38 -13.73 -1.68
N GLU A 656 17.96 -13.74 -2.89
CA GLU A 656 18.48 -12.56 -3.59
C GLU A 656 17.37 -11.67 -4.17
N LYS A 657 16.17 -12.22 -4.36
CA LYS A 657 15.00 -11.49 -4.87
C LYS A 657 14.19 -10.82 -3.75
N ILE A 658 14.40 -11.22 -2.49
CA ILE A 658 13.74 -10.64 -1.33
C ILE A 658 14.41 -9.30 -1.01
N THR A 659 13.67 -8.20 -1.20
CA THR A 659 14.18 -6.84 -1.01
C THR A 659 13.67 -6.23 0.29
N LEU A 660 14.53 -5.48 0.97
CA LEU A 660 14.18 -4.69 2.15
C LEU A 660 13.80 -3.27 1.74
N ASN A 661 12.55 -2.87 1.97
CA ASN A 661 12.05 -1.55 1.62
C ASN A 661 11.43 -0.85 2.83
N GLY A 662 11.94 0.34 3.16
CA GLY A 662 11.40 1.18 4.23
C GLY A 662 11.55 0.58 5.63
N HIS A 663 10.63 0.98 6.51
CA HIS A 663 10.54 0.58 7.92
C HIS A 663 9.07 0.48 8.31
N ALA A 664 8.73 -0.50 9.14
CA ALA A 664 7.40 -0.72 9.63
C ALA A 664 7.37 -0.85 11.16
N PHE A 665 6.28 -0.38 11.77
CA PHE A 665 5.95 -0.60 13.17
C PHE A 665 4.62 -1.32 13.28
N GLU A 666 4.48 -2.17 14.29
CA GLU A 666 3.21 -2.73 14.74
C GLU A 666 3.00 -2.33 16.19
N ALA A 667 1.79 -1.88 16.51
CA ALA A 667 1.35 -1.68 17.89
C ALA A 667 0.17 -2.59 18.18
N ARG A 668 0.28 -3.39 19.25
CA ARG A 668 -0.81 -4.27 19.70
C ARG A 668 -1.78 -3.51 20.59
N ILE A 669 -2.99 -3.30 20.08
CA ILE A 669 -4.07 -2.65 20.81
C ILE A 669 -4.75 -3.71 21.70
N TYR A 670 -4.65 -3.54 23.02
CA TYR A 670 -5.22 -4.44 24.00
C TYR A 670 -6.31 -3.75 24.83
N ALA A 671 -7.34 -4.51 25.19
CA ALA A 671 -8.27 -4.20 26.26
C ALA A 671 -7.58 -4.44 27.62
N GLU A 672 -6.67 -3.55 28.00
CA GLU A 672 -5.95 -3.57 29.27
C GLU A 672 -5.95 -2.16 29.87
N ASP A 673 -5.88 -2.06 31.20
CA ASP A 673 -5.68 -0.81 31.93
C ASP A 673 -4.21 -0.66 32.37
N PRO A 674 -3.36 0.10 31.63
CA PRO A 674 -1.96 0.28 31.99
C PRO A 674 -1.76 0.90 33.36
N SER A 675 -2.66 1.80 33.80
CA SER A 675 -2.56 2.49 35.07
C SER A 675 -2.87 1.59 36.26
N GLY A 676 -3.80 0.64 36.08
CA GLY A 676 -4.11 -0.45 37.01
C GLY A 676 -3.10 -1.60 36.99
N GLY A 677 -1.93 -1.44 36.34
CA GLY A 677 -0.93 -2.50 36.23
C GLY A 677 -1.19 -3.48 35.08
N PHE A 678 -1.83 -3.00 34.01
CA PHE A 678 -2.23 -3.73 32.81
C PHE A 678 -3.16 -4.91 33.14
N LEU A 679 -4.14 -4.67 34.00
CA LEU A 679 -5.22 -5.63 34.23
C LEU A 679 -6.07 -5.71 32.96
N PRO A 680 -6.39 -6.91 32.47
CA PRO A 680 -7.22 -7.04 31.30
C PRO A 680 -8.67 -6.65 31.59
N GLY A 681 -9.29 -5.97 30.63
CA GLY A 681 -10.69 -5.59 30.62
C GLY A 681 -11.51 -6.53 29.75
N ALA A 682 -12.78 -6.71 30.10
CA ALA A 682 -13.77 -7.43 29.30
C ALA A 682 -15.08 -6.64 29.31
N GLY A 683 -15.83 -6.68 28.21
CA GLY A 683 -17.06 -5.92 28.03
C GLY A 683 -17.27 -5.47 26.59
N VAL A 684 -18.27 -4.62 26.37
CA VAL A 684 -18.67 -4.18 25.02
C VAL A 684 -17.83 -2.99 24.56
N LEU A 685 -17.41 -3.02 23.30
CA LEU A 685 -16.79 -1.88 22.62
C LEU A 685 -17.89 -0.90 22.18
N THR A 686 -18.36 -0.05 23.09
CA THR A 686 -19.49 0.87 22.86
C THR A 686 -19.19 1.91 21.77
N TYR A 687 -17.92 2.25 21.60
CA TYR A 687 -17.44 3.06 20.49
C TYR A 687 -16.09 2.55 20.00
N LEU A 688 -15.97 2.34 18.69
CA LEU A 688 -14.72 1.94 18.05
C LEU A 688 -14.56 2.66 16.71
N SER A 689 -13.67 3.65 16.70
CA SER A 689 -13.26 4.36 15.51
C SER A 689 -11.80 4.06 15.21
N ALA A 690 -11.54 3.24 14.21
CA ALA A 690 -10.19 3.00 13.68
C ALA A 690 -9.83 3.99 12.56
N PRO A 691 -8.53 4.29 12.33
CA PRO A 691 -8.09 5.06 11.18
C PRO A 691 -8.41 4.34 9.86
N ALA A 692 -8.51 5.11 8.78
CA ALA A 692 -8.78 4.54 7.46
C ALA A 692 -7.60 3.71 6.95
N PHE A 693 -7.92 2.61 6.26
CA PHE A 693 -6.92 1.79 5.56
C PHE A 693 -6.19 2.61 4.49
N GLY A 694 -4.91 2.30 4.29
CA GLY A 694 -4.10 2.91 3.23
C GLY A 694 -2.87 2.05 2.93
N ASN A 695 -2.09 2.41 1.93
CA ASN A 695 -0.91 1.61 1.54
C ASN A 695 0.15 1.48 2.63
N ASP A 696 0.26 2.52 3.43
CA ASP A 696 1.25 2.63 4.50
C ASP A 696 0.61 2.33 5.86
N ILE A 697 -0.66 1.90 5.88
CA ILE A 697 -1.50 1.74 7.08
C ILE A 697 -2.33 0.46 6.95
N ARG A 698 -1.99 -0.55 7.75
CA ARG A 698 -2.71 -1.82 7.83
C ARG A 698 -3.26 -1.98 9.24
N ILE A 699 -4.52 -2.39 9.33
CA ILE A 699 -5.17 -2.70 10.60
C ILE A 699 -5.68 -4.12 10.51
N GLU A 700 -5.21 -4.96 11.42
CA GLU A 700 -5.74 -6.32 11.57
C GLU A 700 -6.57 -6.36 12.85
N THR A 701 -7.86 -6.61 12.73
CA THR A 701 -8.79 -6.61 13.87
C THR A 701 -9.63 -7.88 13.86
N GLY A 702 -9.96 -8.38 15.05
CA GLY A 702 -10.92 -9.46 15.26
C GLY A 702 -12.30 -8.98 15.70
N VAL A 703 -12.48 -7.67 15.88
CA VAL A 703 -13.68 -7.07 16.50
C VAL A 703 -14.22 -5.90 15.68
N ARG A 704 -15.49 -5.58 15.93
CA ARG A 704 -16.25 -4.44 15.39
C ARG A 704 -16.79 -3.58 16.54
N GLU A 705 -17.22 -2.36 16.22
CA GLU A 705 -18.02 -1.57 17.17
C GLU A 705 -19.26 -2.37 17.58
N GLY A 706 -19.53 -2.42 18.89
CA GLY A 706 -20.61 -3.22 19.48
C GLY A 706 -20.27 -4.68 19.79
N ASP A 707 -19.11 -5.19 19.36
CA ASP A 707 -18.66 -6.54 19.77
C ASP A 707 -18.22 -6.55 21.25
N GLU A 708 -18.37 -7.71 21.90
CA GLU A 708 -17.93 -7.94 23.28
C GLU A 708 -16.55 -8.59 23.32
N VAL A 709 -15.62 -7.98 24.07
CA VAL A 709 -14.34 -8.58 24.42
C VAL A 709 -14.57 -9.53 25.60
N SER A 710 -14.58 -10.84 25.33
CA SER A 710 -14.86 -11.88 26.32
C SER A 710 -13.68 -12.17 27.26
N VAL A 711 -13.96 -12.51 28.52
CA VAL A 711 -12.97 -12.96 29.53
C VAL A 711 -12.25 -14.27 29.14
N HIS A 712 -12.79 -15.04 28.19
CA HIS A 712 -12.29 -16.36 27.82
C HIS A 712 -11.09 -16.34 26.85
N TYR A 713 -10.87 -15.21 26.16
CA TYR A 713 -9.88 -15.11 25.08
C TYR A 713 -8.82 -14.05 25.36
N ASP A 714 -7.96 -13.81 24.39
CA ASP A 714 -6.90 -12.82 24.47
C ASP A 714 -7.49 -11.39 24.43
N PRO A 715 -6.96 -10.41 25.19
CA PRO A 715 -7.49 -9.04 25.20
C PRO A 715 -7.18 -8.23 23.94
N MET A 716 -6.46 -8.79 22.97
CA MET A 716 -6.03 -8.05 21.78
C MET A 716 -7.24 -7.70 20.89
N ILE A 717 -7.49 -6.40 20.76
CA ILE A 717 -8.53 -5.81 19.91
C ILE A 717 -8.04 -5.80 18.46
N ALA A 718 -6.85 -5.27 18.24
CA ALA A 718 -6.29 -5.08 16.91
C ALA A 718 -4.76 -4.94 16.90
N LYS A 719 -4.18 -5.05 15.71
CA LYS A 719 -2.80 -4.73 15.39
C LYS A 719 -2.80 -3.53 14.46
N LEU A 720 -2.23 -2.42 14.90
CA LEU A 720 -2.04 -1.22 14.08
C LEU A 720 -0.64 -1.27 13.47
N VAL A 721 -0.58 -1.49 12.16
CA VAL A 721 0.66 -1.65 11.41
C VAL A 721 0.85 -0.45 10.51
N VAL A 722 2.02 0.17 10.56
CA VAL A 722 2.34 1.35 9.76
C VAL A 722 3.67 1.18 9.06
N TRP A 723 3.80 1.76 7.87
CA TRP A 723 5.03 1.74 7.08
C TRP A 723 5.47 3.15 6.67
N GLY A 724 6.78 3.35 6.57
CA GLY A 724 7.38 4.59 6.07
C GLY A 724 8.70 4.31 5.36
N GLN A 725 9.23 5.30 4.63
CA GLN A 725 10.51 5.12 3.91
C GLN A 725 11.70 4.95 4.85
N ASN A 726 11.56 5.43 6.08
CA ASN A 726 12.52 5.29 7.15
C ASN A 726 11.78 5.21 8.49
N ARG A 727 12.51 4.80 9.53
CA ARG A 727 11.99 4.64 10.89
C ARG A 727 11.29 5.89 11.42
N SER A 728 11.86 7.08 11.23
CA SER A 728 11.29 8.33 11.75
C SER A 728 9.94 8.65 11.09
N GLU A 729 9.81 8.44 9.78
CA GLU A 729 8.53 8.62 9.07
C GLU A 729 7.47 7.63 9.56
N ALA A 730 7.83 6.34 9.66
CA ALA A 730 6.93 5.30 10.14
C ALA A 730 6.47 5.59 11.58
N LEU A 731 7.37 6.09 12.44
CA LEU A 731 7.06 6.42 13.83
C LEU A 731 6.12 7.63 13.94
N LEU A 732 6.33 8.69 13.15
CA LEU A 732 5.42 9.84 13.13
C LEU A 732 4.02 9.44 12.65
N LYS A 733 3.94 8.54 11.66
CA LYS A 733 2.67 7.93 11.22
C LYS A 733 2.03 7.13 12.36
N LEU A 734 2.78 6.28 13.05
CA LEU A 734 2.27 5.51 14.21
C LEU A 734 1.65 6.43 15.25
N GLN A 735 2.38 7.48 15.66
CA GLN A 735 1.91 8.45 16.66
C GLN A 735 0.61 9.15 16.21
N SER A 736 0.52 9.54 14.94
CA SER A 736 -0.68 10.19 14.39
C SER A 736 -1.88 9.25 14.30
N LEU A 737 -1.63 7.97 14.01
CA LEU A 737 -2.69 6.97 13.81
C LEU A 737 -3.20 6.40 15.13
N LEU A 738 -2.36 6.31 16.16
CA LEU A 738 -2.80 6.00 17.53
C LEU A 738 -3.79 7.04 18.06
N LEU A 739 -3.62 8.33 17.72
CA LEU A 739 -4.60 9.38 18.06
C LEU A 739 -5.96 9.20 17.39
N GLN A 740 -5.97 8.59 16.21
CA GLN A 740 -7.18 8.32 15.42
C GLN A 740 -7.84 6.99 15.78
N TYR A 741 -7.17 6.15 16.58
CA TYR A 741 -7.70 4.88 17.07
C TYR A 741 -8.46 5.12 18.37
N ASN A 742 -9.73 5.49 18.26
CA ASN A 742 -10.56 5.91 19.39
C ASN A 742 -11.44 4.74 19.87
N VAL A 743 -11.31 4.36 21.14
CA VAL A 743 -12.11 3.32 21.80
C VAL A 743 -12.74 3.91 23.06
N ALA A 744 -14.04 3.68 23.26
CA ALA A 744 -14.73 3.94 24.52
C ALA A 744 -15.53 2.70 24.97
N GLY A 745 -16.01 2.71 26.23
CA GLY A 745 -16.69 1.59 26.89
C GLY A 745 -15.74 0.63 27.61
N LEU A 746 -14.49 0.54 27.15
CA LEU A 746 -13.43 -0.25 27.79
C LEU A 746 -12.13 0.55 27.94
N GLU A 747 -11.38 0.22 28.99
CA GLU A 747 -10.00 0.67 29.13
C GLU A 747 -9.09 -0.05 28.12
N THR A 748 -8.17 0.71 27.54
CA THR A 748 -7.25 0.20 26.51
C THR A 748 -5.84 0.76 26.70
N ASN A 749 -4.87 0.07 26.12
CA ASN A 749 -3.48 0.51 26.16
C ASN A 749 -3.12 1.60 25.12
N VAL A 750 -4.07 2.15 24.36
CA VAL A 750 -3.81 3.12 23.27
C VAL A 750 -3.04 4.35 23.75
N ASN A 751 -3.44 4.94 24.88
CA ASN A 751 -2.75 6.09 25.47
C ASN A 751 -1.31 5.75 25.87
N PHE A 752 -1.10 4.55 26.44
CA PHE A 752 0.23 4.07 26.81
C PHE A 752 1.11 3.87 25.57
N LEU A 753 0.57 3.28 24.50
CA LEU A 753 1.27 3.13 23.22
C LEU A 753 1.67 4.48 22.62
N LEU A 754 0.80 5.50 22.73
CA LEU A 754 1.09 6.85 22.28
C LEU A 754 2.24 7.49 23.08
N ASP A 755 2.20 7.36 24.41
CA ASP A 755 3.26 7.89 25.29
C ASP A 755 4.60 7.17 25.04
N LEU A 756 4.56 5.85 24.83
CA LEU A 756 5.72 5.03 24.48
C LEU A 756 6.30 5.43 23.11
N ALA A 757 5.45 5.55 22.09
CA ALA A 757 5.87 5.96 20.75
C ALA A 757 6.49 7.36 20.72
N ARG A 758 6.09 8.24 21.66
CA ARG A 758 6.64 9.60 21.85
C ARG A 758 7.85 9.65 22.78
N HIS A 759 8.24 8.54 23.41
CA HIS A 759 9.33 8.53 24.36
C HIS A 759 10.68 8.76 23.65
N PRO A 760 11.56 9.67 24.13
CA PRO A 760 12.83 10.01 23.47
C PRO A 760 13.74 8.80 23.18
N GLU A 761 13.86 7.87 24.13
CA GLU A 761 14.66 6.65 23.97
C GLU A 761 14.07 5.70 22.91
N PHE A 762 12.74 5.65 22.78
CA PHE A 762 12.12 4.86 21.72
C PHE A 762 12.34 5.53 20.35
N MET A 763 12.20 6.85 20.28
CA MET A 763 12.45 7.64 19.06
C MET A 763 13.90 7.51 18.56
N SER A 764 14.88 7.44 19.46
CA SER A 764 16.30 7.24 19.13
C SER A 764 16.62 5.80 18.69
N GLY A 765 15.72 4.84 18.94
CA GLY A 765 15.93 3.42 18.67
C GLY A 765 16.76 2.71 19.73
N ASN A 766 16.88 3.30 20.93
CA ASN A 766 17.56 2.72 22.07
C ASN A 766 16.61 1.76 22.83
N VAL A 767 16.32 0.62 22.22
CA VAL A 767 15.39 -0.39 22.75
C VAL A 767 16.12 -1.59 23.34
N HIS A 768 15.53 -2.19 24.38
CA HIS A 768 15.97 -3.43 25.04
C HIS A 768 14.79 -3.99 25.86
N THR A 769 14.90 -5.23 26.32
CA THR A 769 13.79 -5.98 26.96
C THR A 769 13.29 -5.43 28.30
N ASN A 770 14.06 -4.55 28.96
CA ASN A 770 13.67 -3.87 30.20
C ASN A 770 13.16 -2.43 29.99
N PHE A 771 12.98 -2.00 28.73
CA PHE A 771 12.68 -0.60 28.39
C PHE A 771 11.52 0.00 29.18
N ILE A 772 10.41 -0.74 29.34
CA ILE A 772 9.21 -0.25 30.03
C ILE A 772 9.45 -0.06 31.53
N GLU A 773 10.16 -0.99 32.18
CA GLU A 773 10.42 -0.90 33.62
C GLU A 773 11.47 0.18 33.93
N GLU A 774 12.49 0.36 33.08
CA GLU A 774 13.48 1.43 33.23
C GLU A 774 12.88 2.83 33.05
N ASN A 775 11.86 2.96 32.18
CA ASN A 775 11.20 4.24 31.88
C ASN A 775 9.81 4.34 32.52
N ARG A 776 9.56 3.61 33.62
CA ARG A 776 8.25 3.53 34.26
C ARG A 776 7.74 4.91 34.72
N ASP A 777 8.60 5.71 35.35
CA ASP A 777 8.21 7.00 35.92
C ASP A 777 7.73 8.01 34.86
N THR A 778 8.29 7.93 33.64
CA THR A 778 7.90 8.82 32.53
C THR A 778 6.69 8.28 31.78
N LEU A 779 6.60 6.96 31.56
CA LEU A 779 5.52 6.32 30.82
C LEU A 779 4.18 6.26 31.58
N PHE A 780 4.20 6.19 32.92
CA PHE A 780 3.00 6.09 33.76
C PHE A 780 2.68 7.38 34.53
N LYS A 781 3.18 8.52 34.05
CA LYS A 781 2.94 9.81 34.71
C LYS A 781 1.43 10.12 34.79
N ILE A 782 0.95 10.41 35.99
CA ILE A 782 -0.45 10.78 36.23
C ILE A 782 -0.74 12.10 35.50
N LYS A 783 -1.53 12.03 34.43
CA LYS A 783 -2.04 13.21 33.70
C LYS A 783 -3.18 13.87 34.48
N THR A 784 -3.15 15.20 34.57
CA THR A 784 -4.23 16.06 35.04
C THR A 784 -5.06 16.54 33.86
N ALA A 785 -6.36 16.79 34.05
CA ALA A 785 -7.18 17.39 33.00
C ALA A 785 -6.72 18.82 32.70
N SER A 786 -6.53 19.15 31.43
CA SER A 786 -6.22 20.52 31.01
C SER A 786 -7.48 21.39 31.05
N GLU A 787 -7.30 22.70 31.22
CA GLU A 787 -8.42 23.67 31.18
C GLU A 787 -9.21 23.56 29.86
N THR A 788 -8.50 23.39 28.74
CA THR A 788 -9.10 23.16 27.41
C THR A 788 -10.01 21.93 27.39
N GLN A 789 -9.57 20.81 27.97
CA GLN A 789 -10.36 19.57 28.02
C GLN A 789 -11.60 19.73 28.91
N LEU A 790 -11.48 20.41 30.05
CA LEU A 790 -12.61 20.69 30.94
C LEU A 790 -13.65 21.58 30.26
N VAL A 791 -13.20 22.61 29.53
CA VAL A 791 -14.05 23.47 28.71
C VAL A 791 -14.75 22.64 27.62
N GLN A 792 -14.02 21.80 26.91
CA GLN A 792 -14.58 20.94 25.85
C GLN A 792 -15.59 19.94 26.40
N ALA A 793 -15.33 19.33 27.57
CA ALA A 793 -16.26 18.44 28.24
C ALA A 793 -17.56 19.17 28.60
N ALA A 794 -17.46 20.36 29.19
CA ALA A 794 -18.61 21.18 29.55
C ALA A 794 -19.45 21.57 28.32
N LEU A 795 -18.81 21.98 27.23
CA LEU A 795 -19.49 22.29 25.97
C LEU A 795 -20.14 21.06 25.34
N ALA A 796 -19.47 19.91 25.39
CA ALA A 796 -20.02 18.65 24.90
C ALA A 796 -21.32 18.28 25.64
N VAL A 797 -21.39 18.46 26.97
CA VAL A 797 -22.65 18.29 27.73
C VAL A 797 -23.74 19.21 27.21
N VAL A 798 -23.45 20.52 27.18
CA VAL A 798 -24.44 21.55 26.85
C VAL A 798 -25.00 21.35 25.45
N LEU A 799 -24.13 21.16 24.47
CA LEU A 799 -24.51 21.00 23.07
C LEU A 799 -25.16 19.64 22.78
N ARG A 800 -24.79 18.57 23.51
CA ARG A 800 -25.44 17.26 23.42
C ARG A 800 -26.89 17.33 23.91
N ASP A 801 -27.11 18.00 25.05
CA ASP A 801 -28.45 18.16 25.61
C ASP A 801 -29.35 18.93 24.63
N GLU A 802 -28.82 20.00 24.01
CA GLU A 802 -29.51 20.75 22.96
C GLU A 802 -29.86 19.89 21.73
N LEU A 803 -28.90 19.12 21.19
CA LEU A 803 -29.14 18.20 20.07
C LEU A 803 -30.21 17.15 20.40
N THR A 804 -30.19 16.63 21.63
CA THR A 804 -31.14 15.63 22.11
C THR A 804 -32.55 16.19 22.17
N ASP A 805 -32.70 17.41 22.66
CA ASP A 805 -34.00 18.09 22.76
C ASP A 805 -34.55 18.50 21.39
N ILE A 806 -33.69 18.94 20.47
CA ILE A 806 -34.06 19.15 19.07
C ILE A 806 -34.55 17.83 18.44
N GLY A 807 -33.85 16.71 18.69
CA GLY A 807 -34.26 15.39 18.23
C GLY A 807 -35.66 15.00 18.73
N LYS A 808 -35.93 15.17 20.04
CA LYS A 808 -37.26 14.94 20.62
C LYS A 808 -38.33 15.84 20.00
N ALA A 809 -38.01 17.10 19.72
CA ALA A 809 -38.92 18.03 19.07
C ALA A 809 -39.27 17.59 17.64
N VAL A 810 -38.28 17.09 16.89
CA VAL A 810 -38.47 16.52 15.55
C VAL A 810 -39.37 15.28 15.61
N ASP A 811 -39.11 14.35 16.52
CA ASP A 811 -39.89 13.12 16.68
C ASP A 811 -41.35 13.40 17.05
N ARG A 812 -41.57 14.40 17.91
CA ARG A 812 -42.91 14.86 18.30
C ARG A 812 -43.61 15.72 17.23
N LYS A 813 -42.94 16.01 16.12
CA LYS A 813 -43.38 16.95 15.06
C LYS A 813 -43.69 18.36 15.59
N ASP A 814 -42.96 18.79 16.61
CA ASP A 814 -43.16 20.05 17.32
C ASP A 814 -41.88 20.91 17.32
N GLN A 815 -41.25 20.98 16.14
CA GLN A 815 -39.90 21.54 15.92
C GLN A 815 -39.81 23.05 16.21
N PHE A 816 -40.94 23.75 16.26
CA PHE A 816 -41.01 25.19 16.50
C PHE A 816 -41.44 25.53 17.93
N ASN A 817 -41.61 24.53 18.81
CA ASN A 817 -42.01 24.78 20.18
C ASN A 817 -40.80 25.22 21.03
N PRO A 818 -40.75 26.48 21.49
CA PRO A 818 -39.63 27.00 22.27
C PRO A 818 -39.54 26.42 23.68
N PHE A 819 -40.50 25.57 24.08
CA PHE A 819 -40.50 24.87 25.37
C PHE A 819 -39.98 23.43 25.27
N VAL A 820 -39.69 22.92 24.06
CA VAL A 820 -39.12 21.58 23.87
C VAL A 820 -37.60 21.65 23.77
N VAL A 821 -37.04 22.70 23.15
CA VAL A 821 -35.60 22.94 23.06
C VAL A 821 -35.20 23.93 24.15
N GLU A 822 -34.38 23.51 25.12
CA GLU A 822 -33.82 24.41 26.13
C GLU A 822 -32.77 25.36 25.51
N SER A 823 -33.22 26.45 24.88
CA SER A 823 -32.34 27.47 24.30
C SER A 823 -31.54 28.29 25.33
N GLY A 824 -31.71 28.03 26.62
CA GLY A 824 -31.14 28.86 27.70
C GLY A 824 -31.68 30.30 27.76
N PHE A 825 -32.63 30.68 26.89
CA PHE A 825 -33.11 32.06 26.81
C PHE A 825 -33.81 32.49 28.10
N ARG A 826 -33.43 33.67 28.61
CA ARG A 826 -34.05 34.33 29.77
C ARG A 826 -34.10 35.84 29.47
N LEU A 827 -35.25 36.47 29.67
CA LEU A 827 -35.50 37.84 29.21
C LEU A 827 -34.59 38.91 29.87
N ASN A 828 -34.21 38.72 31.14
CA ASN A 828 -33.45 39.69 31.95
C ASN A 828 -32.28 39.06 32.72
N TYR A 829 -31.88 37.85 32.36
CA TYR A 829 -30.86 37.08 33.07
C TYR A 829 -30.07 36.28 32.03
N HIS A 830 -28.79 35.99 32.27
CA HIS A 830 -28.08 34.99 31.48
C HIS A 830 -28.22 33.68 32.23
N PHE A 831 -28.65 32.63 31.55
CA PHE A 831 -28.73 31.32 32.18
C PHE A 831 -27.30 30.86 32.52
N ASP A 832 -27.09 30.45 33.76
CA ASP A 832 -25.83 29.93 34.27
C ASP A 832 -26.05 28.47 34.65
N ARG A 833 -25.14 27.57 34.22
CA ARG A 833 -25.16 26.14 34.53
C ARG A 833 -23.84 25.75 35.19
N ASP A 834 -23.93 25.11 36.36
CA ASP A 834 -22.80 24.47 37.02
C ASP A 834 -22.76 23.00 36.62
N ILE A 835 -21.68 22.58 35.95
CA ILE A 835 -21.45 21.20 35.52
C ILE A 835 -20.37 20.60 36.40
N LYS A 836 -20.71 19.51 37.08
CA LYS A 836 -19.81 18.81 37.98
C LYS A 836 -19.25 17.58 37.27
N PHE A 837 -17.93 17.53 37.15
CA PHE A 837 -17.19 16.40 36.62
C PHE A 837 -16.39 15.75 37.73
N ARG A 838 -16.28 14.42 37.66
CA ARG A 838 -15.29 13.64 38.36
C ARG A 838 -14.24 13.19 37.33
N PHE A 839 -13.02 13.67 37.50
CA PHE A 839 -11.86 13.22 36.74
C PHE A 839 -10.97 12.39 37.67
N LYS A 840 -10.91 11.07 37.43
CA LYS A 840 -10.29 10.12 38.37
C LYS A 840 -10.92 10.25 39.77
N THR A 841 -10.17 10.78 40.74
CA THR A 841 -10.62 11.02 42.13
C THR A 841 -10.91 12.49 42.42
N GLU A 842 -10.67 13.39 41.47
CA GLU A 842 -10.84 14.83 41.66
C GLU A 842 -12.22 15.28 41.17
N GLU A 843 -12.93 16.01 42.03
CA GLU A 843 -14.18 16.70 41.68
C GLU A 843 -13.86 18.09 41.15
N ILE A 844 -14.41 18.41 39.98
CA ILE A 844 -14.17 19.65 39.25
C ILE A 844 -15.50 20.26 38.85
N VAL A 845 -15.71 21.53 39.19
CA VAL A 845 -16.93 22.27 38.86
C VAL A 845 -16.63 23.29 37.76
N VAL A 846 -17.26 23.11 36.60
CA VAL A 846 -17.16 24.02 35.46
C VAL A 846 -18.44 24.83 35.35
N LYS A 847 -18.33 26.16 35.37
CA LYS A 847 -19.46 27.08 35.26
C LYS A 847 -19.61 27.55 33.81
N VAL A 848 -20.80 27.45 33.25
CA VAL A 848 -21.11 27.85 31.86
C VAL A 848 -22.21 28.90 31.88
N LYS A 849 -21.97 30.09 31.31
CA LYS A 849 -22.98 31.12 31.08
C LYS A 849 -23.32 31.19 29.59
N PHE A 850 -24.61 31.24 29.31
CA PHE A 850 -25.15 31.25 27.95
C PHE A 850 -25.31 32.71 27.51
N LEU A 851 -24.60 33.11 26.45
CA LEU A 851 -24.61 34.49 25.96
C LEU A 851 -25.54 34.68 24.76
N ASP A 852 -25.20 34.00 23.65
CA ASP A 852 -25.90 34.05 22.37
C ASP A 852 -25.76 32.68 21.68
N ASN A 853 -26.41 32.45 20.54
CA ASN A 853 -26.37 31.16 19.85
C ASN A 853 -24.91 30.70 19.62
N ASN A 854 -24.57 29.51 20.13
CA ASN A 854 -23.25 28.87 20.08
C ASN A 854 -22.10 29.64 20.78
N MET A 855 -22.42 30.64 21.63
CA MET A 855 -21.45 31.47 22.36
C MET A 855 -21.64 31.34 23.88
N PHE A 856 -20.57 31.01 24.57
CA PHE A 856 -20.56 30.69 25.99
C PHE A 856 -19.44 31.43 26.74
N HIS A 857 -19.69 31.79 27.99
CA HIS A 857 -18.62 32.11 28.94
C HIS A 857 -18.40 30.90 29.84
N VAL A 858 -17.19 30.35 29.85
CA VAL A 858 -16.88 29.17 30.68
C VAL A 858 -15.80 29.53 31.70
N SER A 859 -15.95 29.02 32.92
CA SER A 859 -14.99 29.12 34.00
C SER A 859 -14.71 27.75 34.61
N VAL A 860 -13.44 27.39 34.70
CA VAL A 860 -12.97 26.11 35.27
C VAL A 860 -12.42 26.25 36.69
N ASP A 861 -12.35 27.48 37.23
CA ASP A 861 -11.71 27.82 38.51
C ASP A 861 -12.70 28.40 39.53
N GLN A 862 -13.94 27.89 39.50
CA GLN A 862 -15.06 28.33 40.34
C GLN A 862 -15.49 29.79 40.11
N GLY A 863 -15.30 30.32 38.90
CA GLY A 863 -15.80 31.64 38.51
C GLY A 863 -14.80 32.78 38.70
N LYS A 864 -13.52 32.51 38.95
CA LYS A 864 -12.49 33.55 39.11
C LYS A 864 -12.03 34.07 37.75
N THR A 865 -11.86 33.19 36.77
CA THR A 865 -11.52 33.54 35.38
C THR A 865 -12.62 33.03 34.43
N TRP A 866 -12.88 33.80 33.38
CA TRP A 866 -13.93 33.52 32.39
C TRP A 866 -13.34 33.65 30.99
N SER A 867 -13.49 32.61 30.18
CA SER A 867 -13.09 32.61 28.77
C SER A 867 -14.33 32.65 27.88
N ILE A 868 -14.25 33.43 26.78
CA ILE A 868 -15.30 33.49 25.76
C ILE A 868 -15.05 32.37 24.77
N ILE A 869 -16.03 31.49 24.61
CA ILE A 869 -15.88 30.29 23.80
C ILE A 869 -17.03 30.17 22.82
N GLN A 870 -16.68 29.90 21.57
CA GLN A 870 -17.64 29.51 20.55
C GLN A 870 -17.59 27.99 20.40
N GLY A 871 -18.73 27.31 20.42
CA GLY A 871 -18.79 25.85 20.32
C GLY A 871 -19.91 25.37 19.42
N GLU A 872 -19.63 24.38 18.58
CA GLU A 872 -20.63 23.68 17.77
C GLU A 872 -20.35 22.18 17.81
N LEU A 873 -21.39 21.39 18.08
CA LEU A 873 -21.36 19.94 18.08
C LEU A 873 -22.18 19.43 16.88
N PHE A 874 -21.57 18.61 16.04
CA PHE A 874 -22.24 18.05 14.87
C PHE A 874 -21.80 16.61 14.64
N LYS A 875 -22.62 15.87 13.90
CA LYS A 875 -22.35 14.47 13.55
C LYS A 875 -21.68 14.40 12.19
N GLN A 876 -20.49 13.78 12.10
CA GLN A 876 -19.74 13.55 10.86
C GLN A 876 -19.37 12.08 10.75
N ASN A 877 -19.82 11.39 9.70
CA ASN A 877 -19.60 9.95 9.48
C ASN A 877 -19.96 9.11 10.72
N ASP A 878 -21.13 9.39 11.28
CA ASP A 878 -21.64 8.82 12.52
C ASP A 878 -20.90 9.15 13.83
N LYS A 879 -19.85 9.97 13.78
CA LYS A 879 -19.07 10.41 14.96
C LYS A 879 -19.49 11.81 15.40
N LEU A 880 -19.56 12.04 16.72
CA LEU A 880 -19.76 13.38 17.25
C LEU A 880 -18.43 14.14 17.25
N VAL A 881 -18.42 15.31 16.60
CA VAL A 881 -17.26 16.17 16.49
C VAL A 881 -17.59 17.52 17.11
N LEU A 882 -16.80 17.93 18.10
CA LEU A 882 -16.88 19.25 18.71
C LEU A 882 -15.89 20.18 18.03
N LYS A 883 -16.39 21.25 17.43
CA LYS A 883 -15.61 22.42 17.02
C LYS A 883 -15.72 23.47 18.11
N SER A 884 -14.59 23.88 18.67
CA SER A 884 -14.54 24.90 19.70
C SER A 884 -13.51 25.97 19.36
N THR A 885 -13.83 27.25 19.54
CA THR A 885 -12.88 28.37 19.53
C THR A 885 -12.71 28.87 20.94
N ILE A 886 -11.59 28.56 21.58
CA ILE A 886 -11.27 28.91 22.97
C ILE A 886 -10.17 29.97 22.93
N ASP A 887 -10.46 31.18 23.42
CA ASP A 887 -9.51 32.31 23.45
C ASP A 887 -8.86 32.60 22.08
N GLY A 888 -9.65 32.46 21.00
CA GLY A 888 -9.22 32.67 19.61
C GLY A 888 -8.56 31.45 18.93
N ILE A 889 -8.29 30.37 19.66
CA ILE A 889 -7.72 29.13 19.13
C ILE A 889 -8.84 28.18 18.72
N LYS A 890 -8.86 27.80 17.44
CA LYS A 890 -9.82 26.83 16.90
C LYS A 890 -9.33 25.41 17.08
N ASN A 891 -10.14 24.58 17.71
CA ASN A 891 -9.86 23.17 18.01
C ASN A 891 -11.02 22.29 17.54
N HIS A 892 -10.69 21.09 17.08
CA HIS A 892 -11.64 20.08 16.61
C HIS A 892 -11.29 18.77 17.33
N VAL A 893 -12.24 18.20 18.06
CA VAL A 893 -12.03 16.96 18.82
C VAL A 893 -13.19 15.99 18.60
N ASN A 894 -12.89 14.69 18.62
CA ASN A 894 -13.94 13.67 18.61
C ASN A 894 -14.46 13.51 20.04
N ILE A 895 -15.78 13.41 20.16
CA ILE A 895 -16.48 13.25 21.42
C ILE A 895 -17.28 11.95 21.36
N PHE A 896 -17.28 11.21 22.46
CA PHE A 896 -18.24 10.15 22.70
C PHE A 896 -18.93 10.43 24.03
N CYS A 897 -20.25 10.28 24.06
CA CYS A 897 -21.06 10.52 25.25
C CYS A 897 -21.98 9.31 25.46
N GLU A 898 -21.91 8.69 26.63
CA GLU A 898 -22.74 7.56 27.03
C GLU A 898 -23.23 7.81 28.46
N ASP A 899 -24.54 7.94 28.65
CA ASP A 899 -25.18 8.29 29.92
C ASP A 899 -24.49 9.47 30.65
N ASP A 900 -23.76 9.14 31.71
CA ASP A 900 -23.04 10.05 32.60
C ASP A 900 -21.55 10.16 32.25
N THR A 901 -21.05 9.51 31.22
CA THR A 901 -19.63 9.52 30.85
C THR A 901 -19.41 10.31 29.56
N ILE A 902 -18.36 11.13 29.56
CA ILE A 902 -17.93 11.92 28.40
C ILE A 902 -16.48 11.61 28.12
N THR A 903 -16.25 11.08 26.94
CA THR A 903 -14.92 10.75 26.44
C THR A 903 -14.52 11.76 25.36
N ILE A 904 -13.38 12.41 25.56
CA ILE A 904 -12.75 13.32 24.60
C ILE A 904 -11.55 12.62 24.00
N PHE A 905 -11.42 12.70 22.68
CA PHE A 905 -10.24 12.26 21.97
C PHE A 905 -9.55 13.46 21.32
N ASP A 906 -8.39 13.84 21.88
CA ASP A 906 -7.59 14.97 21.43
C ASP A 906 -6.13 14.56 21.17
N ASN A 907 -5.23 15.53 20.95
CA ASN A 907 -3.81 15.27 20.66
C ASN A 907 -3.01 14.65 21.84
N SER A 908 -3.60 14.60 23.04
CA SER A 908 -3.05 13.96 24.23
C SER A 908 -3.54 12.51 24.41
N GLY A 909 -4.53 12.08 23.62
CA GLY A 909 -5.12 10.73 23.64
C GLY A 909 -6.59 10.74 24.10
N LYS A 910 -7.05 9.60 24.62
CA LYS A 910 -8.37 9.44 25.27
C LYS A 910 -8.35 10.12 26.65
N VAL A 911 -9.33 10.96 26.95
CA VAL A 911 -9.59 11.52 28.28
C VAL A 911 -11.05 11.33 28.61
N GLU A 912 -11.35 10.86 29.82
CA GLU A 912 -12.70 10.52 30.24
C GLU A 912 -13.11 11.29 31.50
N PHE A 913 -14.33 11.80 31.49
CA PHE A 913 -14.95 12.53 32.58
C PHE A 913 -16.28 11.89 32.94
N ASN A 914 -16.53 11.68 34.23
CA ASN A 914 -17.84 11.25 34.72
C ASN A 914 -18.63 12.45 35.21
N LEU A 915 -19.87 12.59 34.77
CA LEU A 915 -20.82 13.61 35.16
C LEU A 915 -21.43 13.22 36.50
N GLU A 916 -21.39 14.11 37.48
CA GLU A 916 -22.10 13.86 38.74
C GLU A 916 -23.58 14.20 38.58
N LYS A 917 -24.44 13.24 38.92
CA LYS A 917 -25.87 13.48 39.00
C LYS A 917 -26.19 14.44 40.16
N PRO A 918 -27.20 15.31 40.00
CA PRO A 918 -27.72 16.10 41.11
C PRO A 918 -28.16 15.20 42.27
N SER A 919 -27.91 15.64 43.51
CA SER A 919 -28.16 14.86 44.73
C SER A 919 -29.61 14.38 44.90
N PHE A 920 -30.60 15.07 44.31
CA PHE A 920 -32.01 14.65 44.35
C PHE A 920 -32.32 13.47 43.40
N LEU A 921 -31.48 13.19 42.40
CA LEU A 921 -31.53 11.98 41.59
C LEU A 921 -30.62 10.88 42.17
N ALA A 922 -29.54 11.26 42.87
CA ALA A 922 -28.62 10.34 43.53
C ALA A 922 -29.22 9.61 44.74
N GLN A 923 -30.28 10.16 45.35
CA GLN A 923 -30.96 9.56 46.52
C GLN A 923 -31.65 8.19 46.26
N GLN A 924 -31.69 7.70 45.02
CA GLN A 924 -32.12 6.33 44.72
C GLN A 924 -30.96 5.32 44.56
N GLU A 925 -29.70 5.79 44.47
CA GLU A 925 -28.52 4.96 44.22
C GLU A 925 -27.43 5.07 45.32
N GLU A 926 -27.48 6.10 46.18
CA GLU A 926 -26.52 6.35 47.27
C GLU A 926 -26.75 5.50 48.53
N GLU A 927 -26.57 4.19 48.43
CA GLU A 927 -26.26 3.33 49.61
C GLU A 927 -24.85 2.73 49.57
N ILE A 928 -24.03 3.11 48.57
CA ILE A 928 -22.69 2.53 48.38
C ILE A 928 -21.63 3.62 48.21
N SER A 929 -21.37 4.41 49.26
CA SER A 929 -20.22 5.32 49.29
C SER A 929 -19.22 4.93 50.37
N SER A 930 -17.98 4.69 49.90
CA SER A 930 -16.64 4.77 50.51
C SER A 930 -16.35 4.24 51.93
N ALA A 931 -17.27 4.26 52.90
CA ALA A 931 -17.06 3.64 54.22
C ALA A 931 -17.12 2.10 54.19
N ASN A 932 -17.77 1.52 53.17
CA ASN A 932 -18.01 0.07 53.04
C ASN A 932 -16.96 -0.71 52.22
N LEU A 933 -15.98 -0.06 51.59
CA LEU A 933 -14.92 -0.73 50.81
C LEU A 933 -13.86 -1.41 51.70
N LEU A 934 -13.66 -0.91 52.93
CA LEU A 934 -12.78 -1.56 53.91
C LEU A 934 -13.34 -2.89 54.44
N ASN A 935 -14.65 -3.11 54.29
CA ASN A 935 -15.34 -4.31 54.77
C ASN A 935 -15.63 -5.32 53.65
N LYS A 936 -15.07 -5.14 52.46
CA LYS A 936 -15.37 -6.00 51.30
C LYS A 936 -14.12 -6.30 50.49
N ALA A 937 -14.02 -7.53 49.99
CA ALA A 937 -13.08 -7.90 48.94
C ALA A 937 -13.85 -7.98 47.61
N ILE A 938 -13.51 -7.09 46.69
CA ILE A 938 -14.14 -6.95 45.38
C ILE A 938 -13.30 -7.59 44.28
N ALA A 939 -13.90 -7.92 43.14
CA ALA A 939 -13.19 -8.37 41.95
C ALA A 939 -12.52 -7.16 41.25
N PRO A 940 -11.18 -7.06 41.21
CA PRO A 940 -10.49 -5.90 40.61
C PRO A 940 -10.57 -5.85 39.08
N MET A 941 -10.99 -6.96 38.46
CA MET A 941 -11.09 -7.15 37.02
C MET A 941 -12.20 -8.18 36.75
N PRO A 942 -12.85 -8.13 35.57
CA PRO A 942 -13.78 -9.18 35.18
C PRO A 942 -13.02 -10.49 34.94
N GLY A 943 -13.61 -11.63 35.30
CA GLY A 943 -12.95 -12.93 35.16
C GLY A 943 -13.76 -14.09 35.72
N VAL A 944 -13.16 -15.28 35.70
CA VAL A 944 -13.69 -16.51 36.29
C VAL A 944 -13.07 -16.71 37.67
N LEU A 945 -13.88 -16.94 38.69
CA LEU A 945 -13.38 -17.29 40.02
C LEU A 945 -12.80 -18.70 40.02
N ASP A 946 -11.48 -18.87 39.95
CA ASP A 946 -10.83 -20.20 39.91
C ASP A 946 -10.88 -20.88 41.27
N LYS A 947 -10.45 -20.17 42.31
CA LYS A 947 -10.32 -20.71 43.67
C LYS A 947 -10.78 -19.70 44.71
N VAL A 948 -11.48 -20.21 45.70
CA VAL A 948 -11.72 -19.54 46.97
C VAL A 948 -10.80 -20.21 48.00
N LEU A 949 -9.90 -19.43 48.60
CA LEU A 949 -8.82 -19.95 49.46
C LEU A 949 -9.15 -19.88 50.96
N VAL A 950 -10.25 -19.22 51.32
CA VAL A 950 -10.70 -18.98 52.69
C VAL A 950 -12.18 -19.36 52.83
N ASN A 951 -12.60 -19.76 54.03
CA ASN A 951 -13.98 -20.10 54.35
C ASN A 951 -14.66 -18.99 55.15
N VAL A 952 -16.00 -19.00 55.15
CA VAL A 952 -16.78 -18.15 56.06
C VAL A 952 -16.40 -18.47 57.50
N GLY A 953 -16.03 -17.44 58.27
CA GLY A 953 -15.57 -17.52 59.66
C GLY A 953 -14.05 -17.56 59.84
N ASP A 954 -13.27 -17.73 58.77
CA ASP A 954 -11.79 -17.72 58.86
C ASP A 954 -11.28 -16.32 59.21
N HIS A 955 -10.27 -16.25 60.09
CA HIS A 955 -9.52 -15.02 60.37
C HIS A 955 -8.34 -14.91 59.41
N VAL A 956 -8.33 -13.87 58.60
CA VAL A 956 -7.26 -13.56 57.65
C VAL A 956 -6.45 -12.38 58.16
N LYS A 957 -5.14 -12.39 57.88
CA LYS A 957 -4.24 -11.26 58.10
C LYS A 957 -4.08 -10.45 56.83
N GLU A 958 -3.70 -9.18 56.97
CA GLU A 958 -3.30 -8.34 55.86
C GLU A 958 -2.23 -9.06 54.99
N GLY A 959 -2.51 -9.14 53.69
CA GLY A 959 -1.65 -9.84 52.73
C GLY A 959 -1.95 -11.33 52.51
N ASP A 960 -2.85 -11.94 53.30
CA ASP A 960 -3.30 -13.32 53.07
C ASP A 960 -4.11 -13.42 51.78
N SER A 961 -3.89 -14.50 51.03
CA SER A 961 -4.59 -14.76 49.76
C SER A 961 -6.04 -15.19 50.02
N LEU A 962 -7.00 -14.47 49.45
CA LEU A 962 -8.44 -14.71 49.65
C LEU A 962 -9.03 -15.60 48.56
N PHE A 963 -8.81 -15.21 47.31
CA PHE A 963 -9.32 -15.93 46.15
C PHE A 963 -8.47 -15.65 44.90
N VAL A 964 -8.64 -16.48 43.89
CA VAL A 964 -7.92 -16.41 42.61
C VAL A 964 -8.92 -16.20 41.49
N LEU A 965 -8.73 -15.13 40.71
CA LEU A 965 -9.45 -14.89 39.47
C LEU A 965 -8.59 -15.31 38.29
N ILE A 966 -9.22 -15.88 37.26
CA ILE A 966 -8.60 -16.13 35.96
C ILE A 966 -9.37 -15.33 34.91
N ALA A 967 -8.67 -14.46 34.20
CA ALA A 967 -9.19 -13.91 32.96
C ALA A 967 -8.10 -13.88 31.92
N MET A 968 -8.44 -14.20 30.66
CA MET A 968 -7.54 -14.00 29.52
C MET A 968 -6.15 -14.63 29.71
N LYS A 969 -6.12 -15.86 30.26
CA LYS A 969 -4.91 -16.64 30.61
C LYS A 969 -4.03 -16.05 31.73
N MET A 970 -4.51 -15.03 32.43
CA MET A 970 -3.85 -14.45 33.60
C MET A 970 -4.56 -14.87 34.89
N GLU A 971 -3.79 -15.38 35.84
CA GLU A 971 -4.21 -15.57 37.23
C GLU A 971 -3.94 -14.30 38.03
N TYR A 972 -4.93 -13.83 38.79
CA TYR A 972 -4.80 -12.73 39.74
C TYR A 972 -5.24 -13.19 41.13
N VAL A 973 -4.32 -13.14 42.09
CA VAL A 973 -4.59 -13.51 43.48
C VAL A 973 -4.98 -12.25 44.25
N VAL A 974 -6.23 -12.19 44.68
CA VAL A 974 -6.73 -11.10 45.53
C VAL A 974 -6.32 -11.39 46.97
N LYS A 975 -5.73 -10.40 47.64
CA LYS A 975 -5.24 -10.49 49.02
C LYS A 975 -6.06 -9.62 49.96
N ALA A 976 -6.08 -9.99 51.22
CA ALA A 976 -6.69 -9.20 52.29
C ALA A 976 -5.96 -7.86 52.44
N ASN A 977 -6.73 -6.78 52.53
CA ASN A 977 -6.24 -5.42 52.75
C ASN A 977 -6.11 -5.05 54.23
N ARG A 978 -6.60 -5.91 55.13
CA ARG A 978 -6.51 -5.77 56.59
C ARG A 978 -6.71 -7.10 57.29
N ASP A 979 -6.41 -7.14 58.58
CA ASP A 979 -6.80 -8.24 59.47
C ASP A 979 -8.33 -8.21 59.66
N ALA A 980 -9.02 -9.31 59.36
CA ALA A 980 -10.47 -9.41 59.52
C ALA A 980 -10.96 -10.87 59.57
N ALA A 981 -12.18 -11.08 60.06
CA ALA A 981 -12.89 -12.36 59.89
C ALA A 981 -13.79 -12.32 58.64
N ILE A 982 -13.81 -13.39 57.85
CA ILE A 982 -14.70 -13.50 56.68
C ILE A 982 -16.15 -13.72 57.17
N GLU A 983 -17.06 -12.84 56.79
CA GLU A 983 -18.48 -12.94 57.14
C GLU A 983 -19.29 -13.68 56.06
N ASN A 984 -19.14 -13.30 54.79
CA ASN A 984 -19.87 -13.88 53.68
C ASN A 984 -18.97 -14.06 52.44
N ILE A 985 -19.26 -15.09 51.64
CA ILE A 985 -18.68 -15.33 50.32
C ILE A 985 -19.84 -15.49 49.33
N PHE A 986 -19.93 -14.62 48.32
CA PHE A 986 -21.11 -14.52 47.45
C PHE A 986 -21.03 -15.36 46.18
N PHE A 987 -19.84 -15.83 45.79
CA PHE A 987 -19.59 -16.56 44.55
C PHE A 987 -18.87 -17.87 44.81
N LYS A 988 -19.02 -18.83 43.90
CA LYS A 988 -18.37 -20.15 43.96
C LYS A 988 -17.28 -20.24 42.89
N ALA A 989 -16.32 -21.14 43.12
CA ALA A 989 -15.34 -21.49 42.10
C ALA A 989 -16.04 -21.95 40.82
N GLY A 990 -15.66 -21.37 39.68
CA GLY A 990 -16.25 -21.55 38.36
C GLY A 990 -17.18 -20.41 37.92
N ASP A 991 -17.60 -19.52 38.82
CA ASP A 991 -18.52 -18.44 38.48
C ASP A 991 -17.82 -17.29 37.72
N ASN A 992 -18.51 -16.72 36.73
CA ASN A 992 -18.10 -15.49 36.05
C ASN A 992 -18.46 -14.28 36.91
N VAL A 993 -17.49 -13.38 37.12
CA VAL A 993 -17.67 -12.17 37.92
C VAL A 993 -17.28 -10.93 37.11
N GLN A 994 -18.06 -9.86 37.28
CA GLN A 994 -17.77 -8.55 36.69
C GLN A 994 -16.82 -7.75 37.59
N LYS A 995 -16.20 -6.71 37.01
CA LYS A 995 -15.38 -5.77 37.76
C LYS A 995 -16.19 -5.11 38.89
N ASP A 996 -15.53 -4.83 40.01
CA ASP A 996 -16.05 -4.15 41.20
C ASP A 996 -17.17 -4.87 41.96
N VAL A 997 -17.55 -6.08 41.54
CA VAL A 997 -18.50 -6.93 42.27
C VAL A 997 -17.88 -7.44 43.57
N THR A 998 -18.67 -7.39 44.65
CA THR A 998 -18.24 -7.92 45.96
C THR A 998 -18.22 -9.44 45.96
N ILE A 999 -17.03 -10.02 46.15
CA ILE A 999 -16.85 -11.48 46.23
C ILE A 999 -16.93 -11.94 47.68
N MET A 1000 -16.31 -11.21 48.60
CA MET A 1000 -16.32 -11.51 50.04
C MET A 1000 -16.64 -10.27 50.86
N GLN A 1001 -17.29 -10.47 51.99
CA GLN A 1001 -17.53 -9.44 53.00
C GLN A 1001 -16.78 -9.80 54.28
N PHE A 1002 -16.07 -8.82 54.84
CA PHE A 1002 -15.44 -8.88 56.15
C PHE A 1002 -16.43 -8.49 57.22
N LYS A 1003 -16.32 -9.12 58.39
CA LYS A 1003 -17.12 -8.78 59.57
C LYS A 1003 -16.79 -7.37 60.04
N GLU A 1004 -17.82 -6.57 60.30
CA GLU A 1004 -17.65 -5.26 60.92
C GLU A 1004 -17.06 -5.41 62.33
N ASP A 1005 -15.94 -4.75 62.58
CA ASP A 1005 -15.48 -4.55 63.95
C ASP A 1005 -16.46 -3.57 64.60
N CYS A 1006 -17.20 -4.03 65.62
CA CYS A 1006 -17.89 -3.11 66.52
C CYS A 1006 -16.83 -2.18 67.13
N GLN A 1007 -16.73 -0.95 66.62
CA GLN A 1007 -16.05 0.10 67.35
C GLN A 1007 -16.78 0.24 68.69
N SER A 1008 -16.10 -0.14 69.76
CA SER A 1008 -16.46 0.26 71.11
C SER A 1008 -16.51 1.79 71.15
N ASP A 1009 -17.68 2.35 71.43
CA ASP A 1009 -17.84 3.74 71.85
C ASP A 1009 -16.81 4.08 72.94
N VAL A 1010 -15.83 4.93 72.62
CA VAL A 1010 -15.06 5.73 73.58
C VAL A 1010 -14.82 7.12 73.01
#